data_AF-A0A061L876-F1
#
_entry.id   AF-A0A061L876-F1
#
_cell.length_a   1.000
_cell.length_b   1.000
_cell.length_c   1.000
_cell.angle_alpha   90.00
_cell.angle_beta   90.00
_cell.angle_gamma   90.00
#
_symmetry.space_group_name_H-M   'P 1'
#
loop_
_entity.id
_entity.type
_entity.pdbx_description
1 polymer ?
#
loop_
_entity_poly.entity_id
_entity_poly.type
_entity_poly.pdbx_seq_one_letter_code
_entity_poly.pdbx_strand_id
1 'polypeptide(L)'
;MNSLRPELLELTPQALTALSNAGFVKRSLKELENGNVPEISHENGALIATFSDGVRTQLANGQALKEAQCTCGASGMCRHRVMLVLSYQRLCATAQPTEKKEEEWDPAIWLKELANLPDATRKRAQALVAKGITIELFCAPGEIPSARLPMSDVRFYSRSSIRFARCDCIEGTLCEHVVLAVQAFVEAKTQQAEFTHLIWQMRSEHVTSSDDPFASEEGKTCRQYVQQLSQALWLGGISQPPIHYEAAFSRAQQAAERCNWRWVSESLRQLRASVDAFHARASHYHAGECLRQLAALNSRLNCVQEMARRDSIGEVPPMPWRTVVGAGIAGEAKLDHLRLVSLGMRCWQDIEQYGLRIWFTDPDTGSILHLSRSWQRSEQENSPAATRRLFSFQAGALAGGQIVSQAAKRSADGELLLATRNRLSSVVPLSPDAWQMLSAPLRQPGIVALREYLRQRPPACIRPLNQVDNLFILPVAECISLGWDSSRQTLDAQVISGEGEDNVLTLSLPASACSPFAVERMAALLQQTDDPVSLVSGFVSFVEGQLTLEPRVMMTKTRAWALDAETAPVAPLPSASVLPVPSTAHQLLMRCQALLIQLLHNGWRYQEQSAIGEAELLANDLTAVGFYRLAHVLGQFRNTESEARVEAMNNGVLLCEQLFPMLQQQG
;
A
#
# COMPACT_ATOMS: atom_id res chain seq x y z
N MET A 1 23.91 -42.80 -4.57
CA MET A 1 24.20 -41.51 -3.89
C MET A 1 22.88 -40.75 -3.85
N ASN A 2 22.35 -40.49 -2.66
CA ASN A 2 21.10 -39.73 -2.53
C ASN A 2 21.34 -38.33 -3.10
N SER A 3 20.63 -37.99 -4.18
CA SER A 3 20.66 -36.62 -4.69
C SER A 3 20.08 -35.73 -3.60
N LEU A 4 20.90 -34.88 -3.01
CA LEU A 4 20.43 -33.78 -2.17
C LEU A 4 19.36 -32.99 -2.95
N ARG A 5 18.32 -32.57 -2.23
CA ARG A 5 17.24 -31.73 -2.75
C ARG A 5 17.42 -30.30 -2.24
N PRO A 6 18.36 -29.51 -2.80
CA PRO A 6 18.67 -28.17 -2.32
C PRO A 6 17.45 -27.26 -2.33
N GLU A 7 16.52 -27.46 -3.28
CA GLU A 7 15.28 -26.71 -3.39
C GLU A 7 14.37 -26.85 -2.16
N LEU A 8 14.48 -27.95 -1.41
CA LEU A 8 13.77 -28.13 -0.15
C LEU A 8 14.52 -27.55 1.04
N LEU A 9 15.85 -27.50 0.99
CA LEU A 9 16.69 -26.95 2.05
C LEU A 9 16.64 -25.42 2.11
N GLU A 10 16.35 -24.78 0.98
CA GLU A 10 16.22 -23.33 0.85
C GLU A 10 14.89 -22.78 1.41
N LEU A 11 13.87 -23.64 1.57
CA LEU A 11 12.53 -23.20 1.98
C LEU A 11 12.52 -22.78 3.46
N THR A 12 12.49 -21.48 3.70
CA THR A 12 12.35 -20.90 5.04
C THR A 12 10.95 -21.20 5.62
N PRO A 13 10.76 -21.07 6.95
CA PRO A 13 9.43 -21.15 7.55
C PRO A 13 8.43 -20.15 6.94
N GLN A 14 8.91 -18.99 6.49
CA GLN A 14 8.12 -18.00 5.75
C GLN A 14 7.71 -18.55 4.37
N ALA A 15 8.64 -19.14 3.62
CA ALA A 15 8.34 -19.78 2.33
C ALA A 15 7.33 -20.93 2.49
N LEU A 16 7.50 -21.80 3.49
CA LEU A 16 6.55 -22.87 3.79
C LEU A 16 5.18 -22.33 4.19
N THR A 17 5.13 -21.20 4.88
CA THR A 17 3.87 -20.53 5.22
C THR A 17 3.15 -20.05 3.97
N ALA A 18 3.87 -19.41 3.04
CA ALA A 18 3.31 -18.91 1.78
C ALA A 18 2.92 -20.02 0.79
N LEU A 19 3.65 -21.15 0.79
CA LEU A 19 3.33 -22.32 -0.03
C LEU A 19 2.22 -23.20 0.57
N SER A 20 1.87 -23.00 1.84
CA SER A 20 0.88 -23.80 2.57
C SER A 20 -0.05 -22.95 3.42
N ASN A 21 0.10 -23.00 4.75
CA ASN A 21 -0.45 -22.02 5.69
C ASN A 21 0.35 -22.05 7.01
N ALA A 22 0.30 -20.95 7.77
CA ALA A 22 1.02 -20.83 9.04
C ALA A 22 0.59 -21.89 10.08
N GLY A 23 -0.67 -22.34 10.04
CA GLY A 23 -1.21 -23.33 10.96
C GLY A 23 -0.62 -24.73 10.76
N PHE A 24 -0.30 -25.12 9.53
CA PHE A 24 0.41 -26.36 9.22
C PHE A 24 1.85 -26.25 9.64
N VAL A 25 2.53 -25.12 9.35
CA VAL A 25 3.93 -24.91 9.75
C VAL A 25 4.10 -24.94 11.27
N LYS A 26 3.32 -24.15 12.03
CA LYS A 26 3.40 -24.12 13.50
C LYS A 26 3.11 -25.50 14.13
N ARG A 27 2.09 -26.22 13.64
CA ARG A 27 1.79 -27.58 14.13
C ARG A 27 2.90 -28.57 13.80
N SER A 28 3.43 -28.51 12.58
CA SER A 28 4.53 -29.37 12.12
C SER A 28 5.78 -29.15 12.98
N LEU A 29 6.17 -27.89 13.23
CA LEU A 29 7.30 -27.55 14.09
C LEU A 29 7.11 -28.08 15.52
N LYS A 30 5.93 -27.86 16.11
CA LYS A 30 5.60 -28.34 17.46
C LYS A 30 5.65 -29.87 17.57
N GLU A 31 5.17 -30.59 16.57
CA GLU A 31 5.25 -32.05 16.56
C GLU A 31 6.69 -32.55 16.45
N LEU A 32 7.49 -31.91 15.61
CA LEU A 32 8.91 -32.24 15.49
C LEU A 32 9.69 -31.89 16.77
N GLU A 33 9.32 -30.84 17.49
CA GLU A 33 9.87 -30.52 18.82
C GLU A 33 9.46 -31.54 19.88
N ASN A 34 8.24 -32.08 19.79
CA ASN A 34 7.75 -33.15 20.66
C ASN A 34 8.34 -34.54 20.33
N GLY A 35 9.26 -34.64 19.37
CA GLY A 35 9.91 -35.90 18.99
C GLY A 35 9.14 -36.75 17.98
N ASN A 36 8.01 -36.26 17.43
CA ASN A 36 7.25 -36.96 16.39
C ASN A 36 7.90 -36.75 15.00
N VAL A 37 9.13 -37.21 14.85
CA VAL A 37 9.88 -37.10 13.60
C VAL A 37 9.53 -38.28 12.69
N PRO A 38 9.03 -38.05 11.46
CA PRO A 38 8.77 -39.13 10.51
C PRO A 38 10.09 -39.74 10.02
N GLU A 39 10.05 -41.01 9.67
CA GLU A 39 11.17 -41.68 9.01
C GLU A 39 11.27 -41.21 7.56
N ILE A 40 12.45 -40.72 7.17
CA ILE A 40 12.70 -40.17 5.82
C ILE A 40 13.49 -41.18 5.00
N SER A 41 12.92 -41.61 3.88
CA SER A 41 13.57 -42.49 2.91
C SER A 41 13.58 -41.87 1.49
N HIS A 42 14.46 -42.38 0.64
CA HIS A 42 14.52 -42.04 -0.78
C HIS A 42 14.23 -43.29 -1.60
N GLU A 43 13.15 -43.28 -2.39
CA GLU A 43 12.81 -44.38 -3.29
C GLU A 43 12.55 -43.82 -4.69
N ASN A 44 13.21 -44.38 -5.72
CA ASN A 44 13.02 -43.99 -7.13
C ASN A 44 13.15 -42.47 -7.39
N GLY A 45 14.01 -41.79 -6.64
CA GLY A 45 14.18 -40.33 -6.75
C GLY A 45 13.08 -39.49 -6.09
N ALA A 46 12.12 -40.13 -5.41
CA ALA A 46 11.12 -39.47 -4.58
C ALA A 46 11.55 -39.47 -3.11
N LEU A 47 11.26 -38.36 -2.44
CA LEU A 47 11.44 -38.21 -1.00
C LEU A 47 10.18 -38.68 -0.30
N ILE A 48 10.30 -39.63 0.63
CA ILE A 48 9.17 -40.24 1.33
C ILE A 48 9.33 -40.00 2.82
N ALA A 49 8.24 -39.56 3.45
CA ALA A 49 8.10 -39.46 4.89
C ALA A 49 7.04 -40.44 5.38
N THR A 50 7.44 -41.36 6.26
CA THR A 50 6.55 -42.32 6.92
C THR A 50 6.33 -41.89 8.36
N PHE A 51 5.08 -41.61 8.70
CA PHE A 51 4.68 -41.11 10.01
C PHE A 51 4.28 -42.28 10.93
N SER A 52 4.39 -42.09 12.25
CA SER A 52 4.04 -43.10 13.25
C SER A 52 2.57 -43.49 13.26
N ASP A 53 1.70 -42.63 12.73
CA ASP A 53 0.27 -42.87 12.53
C ASP A 53 -0.04 -43.66 11.22
N GLY A 54 0.99 -44.10 10.50
CA GLY A 54 0.87 -44.85 9.25
C GLY A 54 0.59 -43.97 8.02
N VAL A 55 0.52 -42.65 8.18
CA VAL A 55 0.45 -41.74 7.03
C VAL A 55 1.76 -41.79 6.27
N ARG A 56 1.68 -41.82 4.93
CA ARG A 56 2.83 -41.76 4.03
C ARG A 56 2.68 -40.54 3.14
N THR A 57 3.74 -39.73 3.09
CA THR A 57 3.83 -38.58 2.20
C THR A 57 4.99 -38.76 1.25
N GLN A 58 4.76 -38.55 -0.04
CA GLN A 58 5.74 -38.73 -1.10
C GLN A 58 5.81 -37.47 -1.96
N LEU A 59 7.02 -36.96 -2.15
CA LEU A 59 7.32 -35.85 -3.04
C LEU A 59 8.35 -36.30 -4.08
N ALA A 60 7.91 -36.46 -5.33
CA ALA A 60 8.83 -36.81 -6.42
C ALA A 60 9.75 -35.65 -6.78
N ASN A 61 10.82 -35.94 -7.52
CA ASN A 61 11.68 -34.90 -8.06
C ASN A 61 10.92 -34.04 -9.07
N GLY A 62 11.14 -32.73 -9.04
CA GLY A 62 10.44 -31.79 -9.93
C GLY A 62 8.93 -31.66 -9.67
N GLN A 63 8.41 -32.07 -8.51
CA GLN A 63 7.04 -31.74 -8.09
C GLN A 63 7.01 -30.52 -7.17
N ALA A 64 5.97 -29.70 -7.30
CA ALA A 64 5.67 -28.66 -6.32
C ALA A 64 5.14 -29.28 -5.01
N LEU A 65 5.24 -28.57 -3.90
CA LEU A 65 4.81 -29.10 -2.59
C LEU A 65 3.31 -29.46 -2.55
N LYS A 66 2.48 -28.71 -3.31
CA LYS A 66 1.03 -28.98 -3.45
C LYS A 66 0.72 -30.23 -4.27
N GLU A 67 1.67 -30.73 -5.06
CA GLU A 67 1.53 -31.94 -5.87
C GLU A 67 1.98 -33.20 -5.13
N ALA A 68 2.61 -33.06 -3.95
CA ALA A 68 3.03 -34.17 -3.12
C ALA A 68 1.85 -35.09 -2.78
N GLN A 69 2.03 -36.40 -2.94
CA GLN A 69 1.00 -37.37 -2.60
C GLN A 69 1.02 -37.65 -1.11
N CYS A 70 -0.14 -37.67 -0.46
CA CYS A 70 -0.24 -37.92 0.97
C CYS A 70 -1.46 -38.79 1.27
N THR A 71 -1.28 -39.88 2.01
CA THR A 71 -2.36 -40.85 2.29
C THR A 71 -3.41 -40.36 3.30
N CYS A 72 -3.21 -39.17 3.89
CA CYS A 72 -4.17 -38.57 4.84
C CYS A 72 -5.50 -38.05 4.22
N GLY A 73 -5.69 -38.19 2.91
CA GLY A 73 -6.93 -37.83 2.20
C GLY A 73 -7.13 -36.33 1.91
N ALA A 74 -6.19 -35.46 2.28
CA ALA A 74 -6.24 -34.04 1.94
C ALA A 74 -5.98 -33.79 0.44
N SER A 75 -6.91 -33.10 -0.24
CA SER A 75 -6.82 -32.77 -1.66
C SER A 75 -5.81 -31.66 -1.99
N GLY A 76 -5.48 -30.82 -1.00
CA GLY A 76 -4.49 -29.75 -1.10
C GLY A 76 -3.36 -29.91 -0.09
N MET A 77 -2.90 -28.79 0.46
CA MET A 77 -1.84 -28.81 1.47
C MET A 77 -2.29 -29.44 2.79
N CYS A 78 -1.37 -30.10 3.49
CA CYS A 78 -1.59 -30.70 4.80
C CYS A 78 -0.34 -30.61 5.67
N ARG A 79 -0.48 -30.85 6.98
CA ARG A 79 0.65 -30.86 7.92
C ARG A 79 1.76 -31.85 7.51
N HIS A 80 1.41 -33.01 6.97
CA HIS A 80 2.39 -34.06 6.63
C HIS A 80 3.31 -33.65 5.48
N ARG A 81 2.80 -32.91 4.48
CA ARG A 81 3.61 -32.35 3.39
C ARG A 81 4.62 -31.32 3.89
N VAL A 82 4.22 -30.50 4.86
CA VAL A 82 5.12 -29.53 5.50
C VAL A 82 6.14 -30.23 6.40
N MET A 83 5.71 -31.20 7.22
CA MET A 83 6.59 -31.99 8.06
C MET A 83 7.63 -32.78 7.25
N LEU A 84 7.30 -33.29 6.07
CA LEU A 84 8.26 -33.95 5.18
C LEU A 84 9.44 -33.03 4.87
N VAL A 85 9.19 -31.76 4.51
CA VAL A 85 10.24 -30.79 4.21
C VAL A 85 11.05 -30.44 5.46
N LEU A 86 10.38 -30.08 6.56
CA LEU A 86 11.05 -29.71 7.81
C LEU A 86 11.91 -30.85 8.39
N SER A 87 11.44 -32.09 8.28
CA SER A 87 12.18 -33.28 8.76
C SER A 87 13.38 -33.57 7.87
N TYR A 88 13.23 -33.44 6.55
CA TYR A 88 14.34 -33.54 5.60
C TYR A 88 15.41 -32.47 5.88
N GLN A 89 15.00 -31.22 6.12
CA GLN A 89 15.90 -30.14 6.51
C GLN A 89 16.68 -30.46 7.79
N ARG A 90 16.01 -30.96 8.84
CA ARG A 90 16.68 -31.39 10.08
C ARG A 90 17.67 -32.54 9.85
N LEU A 91 17.32 -33.50 9.00
CA LEU A 91 18.17 -34.63 8.66
C LEU A 91 19.42 -34.22 7.87
N CYS A 92 19.33 -33.16 7.06
CA CYS A 92 20.48 -32.62 6.33
C CYS A 92 21.29 -31.61 7.15
N ALA A 93 20.68 -30.88 8.09
CA ALA A 93 21.38 -29.91 8.95
C ALA A 93 22.41 -30.54 9.90
N THR A 94 22.29 -31.83 10.21
CA THR A 94 23.30 -32.59 10.95
C THR A 94 24.57 -32.89 10.13
N ALA A 95 24.60 -32.55 8.83
CA ALA A 95 25.76 -32.65 7.95
C ALA A 95 26.24 -31.25 7.51
N GLN A 96 27.20 -30.70 8.27
CA GLN A 96 28.01 -29.47 8.04
C GLN A 96 27.30 -28.11 7.94
N PRO A 97 27.68 -27.12 8.77
CA PRO A 97 27.39 -25.71 8.52
C PRO A 97 28.47 -25.13 7.59
N THR A 98 28.19 -25.05 6.30
CA THR A 98 28.98 -24.19 5.41
C THR A 98 28.52 -22.75 5.59
N GLU A 99 29.47 -21.85 5.90
CA GLU A 99 29.28 -20.40 5.85
C GLU A 99 28.54 -20.04 4.56
N LYS A 100 27.30 -19.53 4.70
CA LYS A 100 26.55 -19.01 3.56
C LYS A 100 27.26 -17.74 3.10
N LYS A 101 28.09 -17.84 2.06
CA LYS A 101 28.29 -16.68 1.18
C LYS A 101 26.90 -16.22 0.77
N GLU A 102 26.66 -14.91 0.85
CA GLU A 102 25.46 -14.29 0.29
C GLU A 102 25.50 -14.48 -1.24
N GLU A 103 25.09 -15.67 -1.69
CA GLU A 103 25.02 -16.01 -3.10
C GLU A 103 23.89 -15.20 -3.75
N GLU A 104 24.22 -14.63 -4.90
CA GLU A 104 23.33 -13.85 -5.74
C GLU A 104 22.06 -14.68 -6.07
N TRP A 105 20.91 -14.22 -5.59
CA TRP A 105 19.63 -14.87 -5.85
C TRP A 105 18.99 -14.27 -7.08
N ASP A 106 19.24 -14.87 -8.25
CA ASP A 106 18.77 -14.36 -9.53
C ASP A 106 17.69 -15.23 -10.18
N PRO A 107 16.44 -14.74 -10.33
CA PRO A 107 15.41 -15.45 -11.08
C PRO A 107 15.67 -15.60 -12.58
N ALA A 108 16.59 -14.84 -13.18
CA ALA A 108 16.88 -14.88 -14.61
C ALA A 108 17.44 -16.25 -15.08
N ILE A 109 18.00 -17.04 -14.14
CA ILE A 109 18.50 -18.40 -14.41
C ILE A 109 17.42 -19.32 -14.99
N TRP A 110 16.14 -19.03 -14.73
CA TRP A 110 15.01 -19.87 -15.12
C TRP A 110 14.56 -19.71 -16.58
N LEU A 111 15.16 -18.79 -17.35
CA LEU A 111 14.74 -18.49 -18.73
C LEU A 111 14.61 -19.74 -19.60
N LYS A 112 15.58 -20.66 -19.52
CA LYS A 112 15.60 -21.89 -20.33
C LYS A 112 14.47 -22.85 -19.93
N GLU A 113 14.09 -22.88 -18.66
CA GLU A 113 13.03 -23.77 -18.16
C GLU A 113 11.64 -23.31 -18.59
N LEU A 114 11.46 -22.02 -18.88
CA LEU A 114 10.20 -21.50 -19.41
C LEU A 114 9.79 -22.17 -20.73
N ALA A 115 10.75 -22.68 -21.50
CA ALA A 115 10.48 -23.39 -22.76
C ALA A 115 9.68 -24.69 -22.56
N ASN A 116 9.73 -25.27 -21.36
CA ASN A 116 9.03 -26.50 -21.01
C ASN A 116 7.58 -26.27 -20.54
N LEU A 117 7.14 -25.01 -20.43
CA LEU A 117 5.78 -24.68 -20.02
C LEU A 117 4.77 -24.86 -21.16
N PRO A 118 3.48 -25.12 -20.83
CA PRO A 118 2.43 -25.27 -21.83
C PRO A 118 2.35 -24.08 -22.79
N ASP A 119 2.14 -24.34 -24.08
CA ASP A 119 2.02 -23.32 -25.13
C ASP A 119 0.96 -22.27 -24.82
N ALA A 120 -0.17 -22.68 -24.22
CA ALA A 120 -1.23 -21.77 -23.82
C ALA A 120 -0.75 -20.72 -22.79
N THR A 121 0.10 -21.11 -21.83
CA THR A 121 0.67 -20.20 -20.84
C THR A 121 1.67 -19.24 -21.49
N ARG A 122 2.54 -19.76 -22.37
CA ARG A 122 3.51 -18.93 -23.11
C ARG A 122 2.83 -17.90 -24.02
N LYS A 123 1.77 -18.30 -24.75
CA LYS A 123 0.98 -17.39 -25.59
C LYS A 123 0.27 -16.32 -24.77
N ARG A 124 -0.27 -16.64 -23.59
CA ARG A 124 -0.85 -15.65 -22.68
C ARG A 124 0.19 -14.64 -22.18
N ALA A 125 1.38 -15.11 -21.82
CA ALA A 125 2.49 -14.22 -21.45
C ALA A 125 2.89 -13.30 -22.61
N GLN A 126 3.07 -13.83 -23.83
CA GLN A 126 3.38 -13.03 -25.03
C GLN A 126 2.30 -11.97 -25.32
N ALA A 127 1.02 -12.30 -25.14
CA ALA A 127 -0.07 -11.33 -25.30
C ALA A 127 -0.01 -10.18 -24.28
N LEU A 128 0.57 -10.41 -23.10
CA LEU A 128 0.82 -9.38 -22.10
C LEU A 128 2.09 -8.55 -22.42
N VAL A 129 3.15 -9.18 -22.93
CA VAL A 129 4.34 -8.46 -23.44
C VAL A 129 3.94 -7.51 -24.57
N ALA A 130 3.09 -7.95 -25.50
CA ALA A 130 2.58 -7.12 -26.58
C ALA A 130 1.77 -5.90 -26.11
N LYS A 131 1.24 -5.93 -24.87
CA LYS A 131 0.55 -4.79 -24.24
C LYS A 131 1.49 -3.82 -23.54
N GLY A 132 2.79 -4.09 -23.53
CA GLY A 132 3.80 -3.23 -22.90
C GLY A 132 3.61 -3.10 -21.39
N ILE A 133 3.26 -4.19 -20.70
CA ILE A 133 3.04 -4.15 -19.26
C ILE A 133 4.33 -3.75 -18.52
N THR A 134 4.18 -3.01 -17.42
CA THR A 134 5.30 -2.70 -16.53
C THR A 134 5.33 -3.66 -15.36
N ILE A 135 6.53 -4.07 -14.96
CA ILE A 135 6.81 -4.98 -13.86
C ILE A 135 7.84 -4.32 -12.93
N GLU A 136 7.49 -4.21 -11.66
CA GLU A 136 8.39 -3.71 -10.61
C GLU A 136 9.17 -4.91 -10.03
N LEU A 137 10.49 -4.89 -10.15
CA LEU A 137 11.39 -5.98 -9.81
C LEU A 137 12.15 -5.64 -8.53
N PHE A 138 12.12 -6.55 -7.56
CA PHE A 138 12.85 -6.45 -6.29
C PHE A 138 13.86 -7.60 -6.19
N CYS A 139 15.12 -7.26 -5.99
CA CYS A 139 16.24 -8.21 -5.95
C CYS A 139 17.34 -7.72 -5.00
N ALA A 140 16.97 -7.33 -3.78
CA ALA A 140 17.94 -6.94 -2.77
C ALA A 140 18.74 -8.16 -2.26
N PRO A 141 20.06 -8.02 -2.00
CA PRO A 141 20.87 -9.09 -1.41
C PRO A 141 20.26 -9.62 -0.10
N GLY A 142 20.17 -10.95 0.05
CA GLY A 142 19.63 -11.59 1.23
C GLY A 142 18.09 -11.64 1.32
N GLU A 143 17.37 -10.89 0.47
CA GLU A 143 15.91 -10.92 0.40
C GLU A 143 15.40 -11.93 -0.64
N ILE A 144 14.10 -12.25 -0.58
CA ILE A 144 13.43 -13.13 -1.53
C ILE A 144 13.09 -12.30 -2.78
N PRO A 145 13.64 -12.63 -3.97
CA PRO A 145 13.33 -11.89 -5.18
C PRO A 145 11.83 -11.92 -5.47
N SER A 146 11.30 -10.77 -5.90
CA SER A 146 9.90 -10.63 -6.24
C SER A 146 9.68 -9.72 -7.43
N ALA A 147 8.61 -9.99 -8.16
CA ALA A 147 8.17 -9.19 -9.29
C ALA A 147 6.70 -8.82 -9.09
N ARG A 148 6.43 -7.53 -9.02
CA ARG A 148 5.08 -6.98 -8.92
C ARG A 148 4.61 -6.57 -10.31
N LEU A 149 3.67 -7.34 -10.84
CA LEU A 149 2.94 -7.02 -12.06
C LEU A 149 1.69 -6.21 -11.70
N PRO A 150 1.02 -5.56 -12.66
CA PRO A 150 -0.02 -4.60 -12.32
C PRO A 150 -1.24 -5.19 -11.57
N MET A 151 -1.51 -6.48 -11.73
CA MET A 151 -2.63 -7.19 -11.08
C MET A 151 -2.20 -8.47 -10.33
N SER A 152 -0.89 -8.73 -10.22
CA SER A 152 -0.39 -9.93 -9.56
C SER A 152 1.02 -9.77 -9.03
N ASP A 153 1.29 -10.31 -7.86
CA ASP A 153 2.62 -10.37 -7.26
C ASP A 153 3.22 -11.77 -7.43
N VAL A 154 4.49 -11.86 -7.80
CA VAL A 154 5.27 -13.10 -7.95
C VAL A 154 6.46 -13.08 -6.98
N ARG A 155 6.67 -14.18 -6.25
CA ARG A 155 7.83 -14.36 -5.35
C ARG A 155 8.54 -15.67 -5.65
N PHE A 156 9.87 -15.67 -5.62
CA PHE A 156 10.70 -16.84 -5.92
C PHE A 156 11.28 -17.42 -4.63
N TYR A 157 10.73 -18.53 -4.12
CA TYR A 157 11.13 -19.09 -2.81
C TYR A 157 12.30 -20.10 -2.86
N SER A 158 12.81 -20.44 -4.05
CA SER A 158 13.98 -21.30 -4.22
C SER A 158 14.88 -20.81 -5.35
N ARG A 159 16.20 -20.92 -5.15
CA ARG A 159 17.27 -20.76 -6.15
C ARG A 159 17.45 -22.01 -7.01
N SER A 160 16.99 -23.15 -6.49
CA SER A 160 17.18 -24.46 -7.10
C SER A 160 15.95 -25.00 -7.84
N SER A 161 14.78 -24.35 -7.74
CA SER A 161 13.60 -24.72 -8.56
C SER A 161 12.57 -23.61 -8.72
N ILE A 162 12.20 -23.31 -9.99
CA ILE A 162 11.10 -22.39 -10.34
C ILE A 162 9.73 -22.87 -9.82
N ARG A 163 9.56 -24.15 -9.48
CA ARG A 163 8.26 -24.71 -9.05
C ARG A 163 7.81 -24.21 -7.69
N PHE A 164 8.72 -23.62 -6.92
CA PHE A 164 8.41 -22.93 -5.68
C PHE A 164 8.19 -21.42 -5.89
N ALA A 165 8.19 -20.92 -7.13
CA ALA A 165 7.71 -19.58 -7.41
C ALA A 165 6.19 -19.51 -7.20
N ARG A 166 5.73 -18.53 -6.42
CA ARG A 166 4.31 -18.33 -6.11
C ARG A 166 3.83 -17.03 -6.73
N CYS A 167 2.68 -17.11 -7.37
CA CYS A 167 1.87 -15.97 -7.78
C CYS A 167 0.56 -15.95 -6.97
N ASP A 168 0.02 -14.77 -6.73
CA ASP A 168 -1.29 -14.55 -6.08
C ASP A 168 -2.50 -14.73 -7.02
N CYS A 169 -2.26 -14.98 -8.31
CA CYS A 169 -3.32 -15.28 -9.26
C CYS A 169 -3.95 -16.67 -9.00
N ILE A 170 -5.06 -16.95 -9.70
CA ILE A 170 -5.84 -18.19 -9.52
C ILE A 170 -5.04 -19.47 -9.80
N GLU A 171 -4.16 -19.46 -10.80
CA GLU A 171 -3.26 -20.59 -11.11
C GLU A 171 -2.14 -20.71 -10.08
N GLY A 172 -1.59 -19.55 -9.69
CA GLY A 172 -0.69 -19.34 -8.57
C GLY A 172 0.69 -20.01 -8.61
N THR A 173 0.95 -20.99 -9.48
CA THR A 173 2.29 -21.55 -9.75
C THR A 173 2.45 -21.79 -11.24
N LEU A 174 3.63 -21.48 -11.81
CA LEU A 174 3.92 -21.66 -13.24
C LEU A 174 2.89 -21.01 -14.20
N CYS A 175 2.30 -19.89 -13.78
CA CYS A 175 1.37 -19.10 -14.58
C CYS A 175 2.09 -18.12 -15.52
N GLU A 176 1.33 -17.44 -16.38
CA GLU A 176 1.84 -16.41 -17.30
C GLU A 176 2.60 -15.28 -16.59
N HIS A 177 2.24 -14.95 -15.35
CA HIS A 177 2.92 -13.92 -14.56
C HIS A 177 4.32 -14.35 -14.11
N VAL A 178 4.52 -15.64 -13.81
CA VAL A 178 5.86 -16.18 -13.47
C VAL A 178 6.76 -16.13 -14.71
N VAL A 179 6.22 -16.45 -15.89
CA VAL A 179 6.94 -16.34 -17.18
C VAL A 179 7.40 -14.90 -17.40
N LEU A 180 6.49 -13.94 -17.26
CA LEU A 180 6.77 -12.51 -17.42
C LEU A 180 7.78 -12.00 -16.40
N ALA A 181 7.67 -12.41 -15.14
CA ALA A 181 8.62 -12.03 -14.09
C ALA A 181 10.05 -12.47 -14.45
N VAL A 182 10.24 -13.73 -14.85
CA VAL A 182 11.55 -14.25 -15.26
C VAL A 182 12.07 -13.53 -16.50
N GLN A 183 11.23 -13.29 -17.52
CA GLN A 183 11.62 -12.52 -18.71
C GLN A 183 12.05 -11.10 -18.36
N ALA A 184 11.31 -10.42 -17.49
CA ALA A 184 11.66 -9.08 -17.03
C ALA A 184 12.99 -9.06 -16.27
N PHE A 185 13.27 -10.04 -15.40
CA PHE A 185 14.58 -10.14 -14.75
C PHE A 185 15.73 -10.31 -15.76
N VAL A 186 15.54 -11.13 -16.80
CA VAL A 186 16.54 -11.33 -17.87
C VAL A 186 16.79 -10.04 -18.64
N GLU A 187 15.72 -9.39 -19.11
CA GLU A 187 15.81 -8.16 -19.90
C GLU A 187 16.41 -7.01 -19.06
N ALA A 188 15.94 -6.84 -17.82
CA ALA A 188 16.47 -5.86 -16.87
C ALA A 188 17.95 -6.04 -16.61
N LYS A 189 18.43 -7.27 -16.34
CA LYS A 189 19.85 -7.54 -16.11
C LYS A 189 20.72 -7.35 -17.33
N THR A 190 20.16 -7.53 -18.53
CA THR A 190 20.86 -7.24 -19.78
C THR A 190 21.14 -5.73 -19.92
N GLN A 191 20.23 -4.88 -19.44
CA GLN A 191 20.40 -3.42 -19.47
C GLN A 191 21.18 -2.89 -18.26
N GLN A 192 20.95 -3.45 -17.07
CA GLN A 192 21.60 -3.05 -15.82
C GLN A 192 21.97 -4.31 -15.02
N ALA A 193 23.26 -4.67 -15.01
CA ALA A 193 23.75 -5.92 -14.42
C ALA A 193 23.41 -6.06 -12.93
N GLU A 194 23.48 -4.97 -12.16
CA GLU A 194 23.17 -4.95 -10.73
C GLU A 194 22.08 -3.92 -10.41
N PHE A 195 20.98 -4.39 -9.80
CA PHE A 195 19.93 -3.55 -9.27
C PHE A 195 19.28 -4.21 -8.05
N THR A 196 18.89 -3.40 -7.07
CA THR A 196 18.09 -3.85 -5.91
C THR A 196 16.60 -3.69 -6.17
N HIS A 197 16.23 -2.65 -6.93
CA HIS A 197 14.86 -2.33 -7.31
C HIS A 197 14.84 -1.67 -8.68
N LEU A 198 13.99 -2.14 -9.60
CA LEU A 198 13.86 -1.58 -10.94
C LEU A 198 12.41 -1.69 -11.45
N ILE A 199 11.92 -0.64 -12.10
CA ILE A 199 10.62 -0.68 -12.80
C ILE A 199 10.89 -0.92 -14.29
N TRP A 200 10.57 -2.12 -14.77
CA TRP A 200 10.83 -2.56 -16.13
C TRP A 200 9.57 -2.54 -17.00
N GLN A 201 9.62 -1.94 -18.18
CA GLN A 201 8.55 -2.05 -19.18
C GLN A 201 8.89 -3.16 -20.17
N MET A 202 8.04 -4.18 -20.24
CA MET A 202 8.16 -5.22 -21.27
C MET A 202 8.05 -4.57 -22.65
N ARG A 203 9.01 -4.86 -23.53
CA ARG A 203 9.01 -4.36 -24.92
C ARG A 203 8.69 -5.50 -25.87
N SER A 204 7.85 -5.23 -26.85
CA SER A 204 7.69 -6.10 -28.01
C SER A 204 8.65 -5.64 -29.10
N GLU A 205 9.35 -6.57 -29.75
CA GLU A 205 10.22 -6.31 -30.89
C GLU A 205 9.47 -5.67 -32.09
N HIS A 206 8.14 -5.59 -32.06
CA HIS A 206 7.28 -5.15 -33.17
C HIS A 206 6.58 -3.79 -32.95
N VAL A 207 6.92 -3.02 -31.92
CA VAL A 207 6.32 -1.69 -31.69
C VAL A 207 7.23 -0.59 -32.25
N THR A 208 6.85 -0.05 -33.41
CA THR A 208 7.55 1.05 -34.12
C THR A 208 6.78 2.38 -34.11
N SER A 209 5.61 2.47 -33.48
CA SER A 209 4.88 3.73 -33.37
C SER A 209 5.40 4.55 -32.19
N SER A 210 5.72 5.82 -32.43
CA SER A 210 5.89 6.88 -31.43
C SER A 210 5.05 6.60 -30.19
N ASP A 211 5.66 6.13 -29.11
CA ASP A 211 4.97 5.73 -27.87
C ASP A 211 4.55 6.96 -27.04
N ASP A 212 4.25 8.08 -27.71
CA ASP A 212 3.79 9.31 -27.08
C ASP A 212 2.29 9.17 -26.72
N PRO A 213 1.93 9.23 -25.43
CA PRO A 213 0.56 9.14 -24.96
C PRO A 213 -0.39 10.22 -25.51
N PHE A 214 0.15 11.34 -26.00
CA PHE A 214 -0.63 12.46 -26.51
C PHE A 214 -0.47 12.64 -28.02
N ALA A 215 0.14 11.69 -28.73
CA ALA A 215 0.08 11.66 -30.19
C ALA A 215 -1.32 11.30 -30.70
N SER A 216 -2.07 10.47 -29.96
CA SER A 216 -3.45 10.09 -30.29
C SER A 216 -4.46 11.19 -29.95
N GLU A 217 -5.55 11.25 -30.71
CA GLU A 217 -6.64 12.20 -30.44
C GLU A 217 -7.33 11.90 -29.11
N GLU A 218 -7.42 10.63 -28.71
CA GLU A 218 -7.96 10.22 -27.41
C GLU A 218 -7.12 10.79 -26.26
N GLY A 219 -5.79 10.68 -26.35
CA GLY A 219 -4.87 11.18 -25.34
C GLY A 219 -4.93 12.70 -25.19
N LYS A 220 -4.93 13.44 -26.31
CA LYS A 220 -5.12 14.90 -26.33
C LYS A 220 -6.44 15.31 -25.71
N THR A 221 -7.53 14.64 -26.11
CA THR A 221 -8.87 14.91 -25.59
C THR A 221 -8.95 14.68 -24.09
N CYS A 222 -8.36 13.60 -23.58
CA CYS A 222 -8.31 13.33 -22.14
C CYS A 222 -7.58 14.44 -21.38
N ARG A 223 -6.39 14.84 -21.85
CA ARG A 223 -5.64 15.97 -21.26
C ARG A 223 -6.47 17.25 -21.23
N GLN A 224 -7.10 17.59 -22.36
CA GLN A 224 -7.91 18.80 -22.48
C GLN A 224 -9.08 18.81 -21.50
N TYR A 225 -9.82 17.70 -21.37
CA TYR A 225 -10.95 17.64 -20.43
C TYR A 225 -10.52 17.68 -18.96
N VAL A 226 -9.37 17.09 -18.61
CA VAL A 226 -8.82 17.21 -17.25
C VAL A 226 -8.42 18.65 -16.94
N GLN A 227 -7.77 19.34 -17.88
CA GLN A 227 -7.41 20.75 -17.74
C GLN A 227 -8.64 21.65 -17.60
N GLN A 228 -9.67 21.44 -18.42
CA GLN A 228 -10.94 22.16 -18.33
C GLN A 228 -11.65 21.93 -17.00
N LEU A 229 -11.65 20.70 -16.48
CA LEU A 229 -12.18 20.39 -15.16
C LEU A 229 -11.39 21.14 -14.07
N SER A 230 -10.06 21.10 -14.13
CA SER A 230 -9.22 21.81 -13.17
C SER A 230 -9.47 23.32 -13.17
N GLN A 231 -9.60 23.92 -14.35
CA GLN A 231 -9.95 25.32 -14.50
C GLN A 231 -11.34 25.63 -13.93
N ALA A 232 -12.34 24.78 -14.21
CA ALA A 232 -13.69 24.98 -13.68
C ALA A 232 -13.73 24.94 -12.14
N LEU A 233 -12.99 24.03 -11.52
CA LEU A 233 -12.92 23.90 -10.06
C LEU A 233 -12.18 25.09 -9.43
N TRP A 234 -11.02 25.49 -9.96
CA TRP A 234 -10.27 26.64 -9.44
C TRP A 234 -11.00 27.98 -9.62
N LEU A 235 -11.68 28.18 -10.75
CA LEU A 235 -12.38 29.44 -11.02
C LEU A 235 -13.74 29.53 -10.32
N GLY A 236 -14.49 28.43 -10.30
CA GLY A 236 -15.84 28.40 -9.74
C GLY A 236 -15.90 28.05 -8.26
N GLY A 237 -14.96 27.24 -7.76
CA GLY A 237 -14.91 26.78 -6.38
C GLY A 237 -15.83 25.59 -6.09
N ILE A 238 -15.36 24.64 -5.28
CA ILE A 238 -16.15 23.44 -4.95
C ILE A 238 -17.37 23.73 -4.06
N SER A 239 -17.53 24.96 -3.56
CA SER A 239 -18.76 25.38 -2.84
C SER A 239 -19.96 25.54 -3.74
N GLN A 240 -19.76 25.62 -5.06
CA GLN A 240 -20.85 25.66 -6.03
C GLN A 240 -21.59 24.33 -6.10
N PRO A 241 -22.90 24.31 -6.40
CA PRO A 241 -23.67 23.07 -6.49
C PRO A 241 -23.03 22.00 -7.40
N PRO A 242 -22.97 20.72 -6.99
CA PRO A 242 -22.28 19.64 -7.74
C PRO A 242 -22.72 19.50 -9.20
N ILE A 243 -23.97 19.85 -9.49
CA ILE A 243 -24.57 19.84 -10.83
C ILE A 243 -23.76 20.68 -11.83
N HIS A 244 -23.08 21.74 -11.38
CA HIS A 244 -22.25 22.61 -12.24
C HIS A 244 -21.03 21.88 -12.81
N TYR A 245 -20.53 20.86 -12.11
CA TYR A 245 -19.32 20.13 -12.49
C TYR A 245 -19.59 18.74 -13.05
N GLU A 246 -20.81 18.22 -12.94
CA GLU A 246 -21.18 16.86 -13.34
C GLU A 246 -20.81 16.53 -14.79
N ALA A 247 -21.11 17.42 -15.73
CA ALA A 247 -20.76 17.23 -17.13
C ALA A 247 -19.24 17.24 -17.37
N ALA A 248 -18.50 18.08 -16.64
CA ALA A 248 -17.04 18.16 -16.77
C ALA A 248 -16.36 16.90 -16.21
N PHE A 249 -16.76 16.44 -15.02
CA PHE A 249 -16.33 15.17 -14.46
C PHE A 249 -16.63 14.00 -15.39
N SER A 250 -17.87 13.92 -15.91
CA SER A 250 -18.29 12.82 -16.80
C SER A 250 -17.45 12.77 -18.08
N ARG A 251 -17.18 13.91 -18.72
CA ARG A 251 -16.35 13.96 -19.94
C ARG A 251 -14.91 13.53 -19.66
N ALA A 252 -14.30 14.04 -18.58
CA ALA A 252 -12.93 13.68 -18.21
C ALA A 252 -12.82 12.18 -17.88
N GLN A 253 -13.79 11.65 -17.13
CA GLN A 253 -13.88 10.24 -16.76
C GLN A 253 -13.98 9.33 -18.00
N GLN A 254 -14.91 9.62 -18.90
CA GLN A 254 -15.11 8.84 -20.13
C GLN A 254 -13.87 8.90 -21.04
N ALA A 255 -13.19 10.04 -21.13
CA ALA A 255 -11.97 10.15 -21.92
C ALA A 255 -10.82 9.33 -21.32
N ALA A 256 -10.65 9.34 -20.00
CA ALA A 256 -9.65 8.51 -19.31
C ALA A 256 -9.93 7.02 -19.50
N GLU A 257 -11.20 6.60 -19.47
CA GLU A 257 -11.62 5.21 -19.71
C GLU A 257 -11.37 4.76 -21.16
N ARG A 258 -11.63 5.63 -22.15
CA ARG A 258 -11.33 5.35 -23.57
C ARG A 258 -9.82 5.17 -23.82
N CYS A 259 -8.99 5.96 -23.13
CA CYS A 259 -7.53 5.80 -23.17
C CYS A 259 -7.04 4.56 -22.41
N ASN A 260 -7.91 3.89 -21.64
CA ASN A 260 -7.56 2.85 -20.68
C ASN A 260 -6.50 3.32 -19.65
N TRP A 261 -6.59 4.59 -19.23
CA TRP A 261 -5.71 5.21 -18.23
C TRP A 261 -6.31 5.05 -16.84
N ARG A 262 -6.03 3.90 -16.21
CA ARG A 262 -6.66 3.50 -14.95
C ARG A 262 -6.44 4.52 -13.82
N TRP A 263 -5.23 5.04 -13.67
CA TRP A 263 -4.92 5.96 -12.58
C TRP A 263 -5.49 7.35 -12.79
N VAL A 264 -5.64 7.79 -14.04
CA VAL A 264 -6.32 9.06 -14.35
C VAL A 264 -7.81 8.93 -14.03
N SER A 265 -8.43 7.83 -14.46
CA SER A 265 -9.83 7.48 -14.14
C SER A 265 -10.07 7.36 -12.63
N GLU A 266 -9.15 6.75 -11.88
CA GLU A 266 -9.29 6.62 -10.43
C GLU A 266 -9.05 7.95 -9.70
N SER A 267 -8.05 8.75 -10.10
CA SER A 267 -7.84 10.09 -9.55
C SER A 267 -9.06 10.99 -9.76
N LEU A 268 -9.73 10.90 -10.91
CA LEU A 268 -10.97 11.62 -11.17
C LEU A 268 -12.10 11.17 -10.24
N ARG A 269 -12.24 9.86 -10.00
CA ARG A 269 -13.21 9.32 -9.04
C ARG A 269 -12.92 9.76 -7.61
N GLN A 270 -11.66 9.71 -7.17
CA GLN A 270 -11.24 10.18 -5.85
C GLN A 270 -11.51 11.68 -5.66
N LEU A 271 -11.16 12.51 -6.64
CA LEU A 271 -11.44 13.94 -6.62
C LEU A 271 -12.96 14.21 -6.55
N ARG A 272 -13.76 13.48 -7.34
CA ARG A 272 -15.21 13.60 -7.29
C ARG A 272 -15.76 13.22 -5.91
N ALA A 273 -15.29 12.11 -5.34
CA ALA A 273 -15.68 11.67 -4.01
C ALA A 273 -15.32 12.70 -2.93
N SER A 274 -14.16 13.37 -3.04
CA SER A 274 -13.78 14.48 -2.14
C SER A 274 -14.71 15.69 -2.25
N VAL A 275 -15.14 16.05 -3.46
CA VAL A 275 -16.13 17.12 -3.67
C VAL A 275 -17.49 16.72 -3.10
N ASP A 276 -17.95 15.49 -3.35
CA ASP A 276 -19.22 15.00 -2.81
C ASP A 276 -19.17 14.94 -1.26
N ALA A 277 -18.06 14.48 -0.68
CA ALA A 277 -17.83 14.46 0.77
C ALA A 277 -17.85 15.87 1.39
N PHE A 278 -17.31 16.87 0.69
CA PHE A 278 -17.40 18.27 1.12
C PHE A 278 -18.87 18.74 1.21
N HIS A 279 -19.68 18.48 0.17
CA HIS A 279 -21.09 18.88 0.16
C HIS A 279 -21.93 18.10 1.19
N ALA A 280 -21.62 16.83 1.40
CA ALA A 280 -22.25 16.00 2.42
C ALA A 280 -21.82 16.36 3.85
N ARG A 281 -20.85 17.28 4.02
CA ARG A 281 -20.20 17.61 5.30
C ARG A 281 -19.67 16.37 6.01
N ALA A 282 -19.09 15.46 5.23
CA ALA A 282 -18.60 14.19 5.74
C ALA A 282 -17.40 14.40 6.68
N SER A 283 -17.37 13.66 7.79
CA SER A 283 -16.29 13.74 8.79
C SER A 283 -14.93 13.28 8.28
N HIS A 284 -14.89 12.59 7.15
CA HIS A 284 -13.66 12.14 6.48
C HIS A 284 -13.20 13.10 5.37
N TYR A 285 -13.90 14.23 5.16
CA TYR A 285 -13.44 15.24 4.22
C TYR A 285 -12.24 16.00 4.78
N HIS A 286 -11.14 16.02 4.02
CA HIS A 286 -9.94 16.79 4.35
C HIS A 286 -9.60 17.72 3.19
N ALA A 287 -9.67 19.02 3.43
CA ALA A 287 -9.48 20.03 2.38
C ALA A 287 -8.10 19.97 1.72
N GLY A 288 -7.04 19.74 2.50
CA GLY A 288 -5.68 19.56 1.97
C GLY A 288 -5.55 18.33 1.07
N GLU A 289 -6.31 17.26 1.34
CA GLU A 289 -6.31 16.06 0.49
C GLU A 289 -7.03 16.30 -0.84
N CYS A 290 -8.19 16.98 -0.82
CA CYS A 290 -8.88 17.40 -2.05
C CYS A 290 -7.98 18.29 -2.93
N LEU A 291 -7.29 19.25 -2.29
CA LEU A 291 -6.32 20.13 -2.94
C LEU A 291 -5.17 19.34 -3.60
N ARG A 292 -4.58 18.38 -2.87
CA ARG A 292 -3.56 17.47 -3.39
C ARG A 292 -4.05 16.65 -4.57
N GLN A 293 -5.24 16.07 -4.48
CA GLN A 293 -5.81 15.23 -5.53
C GLN A 293 -5.97 16.01 -6.85
N LEU A 294 -6.44 17.26 -6.77
CA LEU A 294 -6.58 18.13 -7.94
C LEU A 294 -5.21 18.46 -8.58
N ALA A 295 -4.25 18.89 -7.76
CA ALA A 295 -2.92 19.24 -8.25
C ALA A 295 -2.16 18.00 -8.78
N ALA A 296 -2.28 16.87 -8.10
CA ALA A 296 -1.65 15.60 -8.47
C ALA A 296 -2.21 15.06 -9.79
N LEU A 297 -3.51 15.21 -10.06
CA LEU A 297 -4.13 14.78 -11.33
C LEU A 297 -3.52 15.52 -12.53
N ASN A 298 -3.38 16.85 -12.44
CA ASN A 298 -2.75 17.64 -13.50
C ASN A 298 -1.26 17.30 -13.62
N SER A 299 -0.56 17.22 -12.47
CA SER A 299 0.85 16.87 -12.44
C SER A 299 1.11 15.49 -13.04
N ARG A 300 0.23 14.51 -12.82
CA ARG A 300 0.34 13.16 -13.37
C ARG A 300 0.44 13.22 -14.90
N LEU A 301 -0.45 13.94 -15.57
CA LEU A 301 -0.45 14.09 -17.03
C LEU A 301 0.77 14.87 -17.55
N ASN A 302 1.26 15.86 -16.80
CA ASN A 302 2.48 16.59 -17.16
C ASN A 302 3.72 15.69 -17.05
N CYS A 303 3.83 14.91 -15.97
CA CYS A 303 4.88 13.92 -15.81
C CYS A 303 4.86 12.87 -16.92
N VAL A 304 3.69 12.40 -17.34
CA VAL A 304 3.53 11.44 -18.46
C VAL A 304 4.19 11.94 -19.75
N GLN A 305 3.99 13.23 -20.10
CA GLN A 305 4.65 13.82 -21.28
C GLN A 305 6.17 13.82 -21.13
N GLU A 306 6.67 14.19 -19.96
CA GLU A 306 8.11 14.25 -19.70
C GLU A 306 8.75 12.85 -19.72
N MET A 307 8.09 11.84 -19.16
CA MET A 307 8.55 10.45 -19.21
C MET A 307 8.60 9.93 -20.65
N ALA A 308 7.57 10.23 -21.46
CA ALA A 308 7.56 9.87 -22.88
C ALA A 308 8.64 10.62 -23.68
N ARG A 309 8.90 11.90 -23.36
CA ARG A 309 9.96 12.71 -23.99
C ARG A 309 11.35 12.14 -23.70
N ARG A 310 11.63 11.68 -22.47
CA ARG A 310 12.91 11.06 -22.10
C ARG A 310 13.13 9.74 -22.82
N ASP A 311 12.10 8.89 -22.83
CA ASP A 311 12.17 7.60 -23.51
C ASP A 311 12.39 7.78 -25.03
N SER A 312 11.77 8.80 -25.65
CA SER A 312 11.93 9.06 -27.09
C SER A 312 13.33 9.53 -27.49
N ILE A 313 14.11 10.11 -26.57
CA ILE A 313 15.51 10.48 -26.79
C ILE A 313 16.50 9.40 -26.30
N GLY A 314 16.00 8.22 -25.92
CA GLY A 314 16.81 7.09 -25.47
C GLY A 314 17.30 7.18 -24.02
N GLU A 315 16.82 8.16 -23.24
CA GLU A 315 17.06 8.23 -21.80
C GLU A 315 16.09 7.31 -21.07
N VAL A 316 16.57 6.48 -20.14
CA VAL A 316 15.70 5.62 -19.32
C VAL A 316 14.88 6.50 -18.37
N PRO A 317 13.56 6.60 -18.53
CA PRO A 317 12.75 7.40 -17.61
C PRO A 317 12.77 6.75 -16.22
N PRO A 318 12.74 7.55 -15.12
CA PRO A 318 12.68 6.99 -13.77
C PRO A 318 11.42 6.15 -13.53
N MET A 319 10.35 6.40 -14.28
CA MET A 319 9.17 5.57 -14.33
C MET A 319 8.57 5.62 -15.75
N PRO A 320 8.24 4.48 -16.37
CA PRO A 320 7.60 4.48 -17.68
C PRO A 320 6.24 5.19 -17.64
N TRP A 321 5.91 5.97 -18.67
CA TRP A 321 4.68 6.77 -18.69
C TRP A 321 3.41 5.91 -18.57
N ARG A 322 3.45 4.68 -19.10
CA ARG A 322 2.37 3.69 -19.03
C ARG A 322 2.06 3.31 -17.58
N THR A 323 3.07 3.23 -16.72
CA THR A 323 2.93 3.01 -15.29
C THR A 323 2.26 4.19 -14.61
N VAL A 324 2.65 5.41 -14.98
CA VAL A 324 2.13 6.67 -14.42
C VAL A 324 0.62 6.82 -14.68
N VAL A 325 0.13 6.43 -15.87
CA VAL A 325 -1.31 6.45 -16.18
C VAL A 325 -2.06 5.17 -15.79
N GLY A 326 -1.35 4.09 -15.45
CA GLY A 326 -1.95 2.79 -15.15
C GLY A 326 -2.49 2.07 -16.39
N ALA A 327 -1.78 2.15 -17.50
CA ALA A 327 -2.13 1.43 -18.72
C ALA A 327 -2.01 -0.09 -18.51
N GLY A 328 -3.02 -0.85 -18.94
CA GLY A 328 -3.04 -2.31 -18.79
C GLY A 328 -3.55 -2.82 -17.44
N ILE A 329 -3.96 -1.92 -16.53
CA ILE A 329 -4.49 -2.28 -15.21
C ILE A 329 -5.98 -2.56 -15.33
N ALA A 330 -6.36 -3.80 -15.03
CA ALA A 330 -7.75 -4.23 -15.04
C ALA A 330 -8.54 -3.53 -13.91
N GLY A 331 -9.82 -3.24 -14.16
CA GLY A 331 -10.67 -2.62 -13.14
C GLY A 331 -10.94 -3.53 -11.95
N GLU A 332 -11.01 -4.84 -12.18
CA GLU A 332 -11.18 -5.86 -11.14
C GLU A 332 -10.28 -7.07 -11.43
N ALA A 333 -9.70 -7.67 -10.39
CA ALA A 333 -9.04 -8.97 -10.44
C ALA A 333 -9.68 -9.95 -9.46
N LYS A 334 -9.79 -11.22 -9.87
CA LYS A 334 -10.21 -12.31 -8.99
C LYS A 334 -9.01 -12.82 -8.18
N LEU A 335 -9.21 -12.96 -6.88
CA LEU A 335 -8.28 -13.49 -5.90
C LEU A 335 -8.83 -14.83 -5.41
N ASP A 336 -7.99 -15.85 -5.23
CA ASP A 336 -8.44 -17.21 -4.86
C ASP A 336 -8.34 -17.45 -3.34
N HIS A 337 -7.14 -17.33 -2.78
CA HIS A 337 -6.90 -17.52 -1.35
C HIS A 337 -6.26 -16.26 -0.75
N LEU A 338 -6.93 -15.66 0.24
CA LEU A 338 -6.41 -14.49 0.94
C LEU A 338 -6.33 -14.75 2.42
N ARG A 339 -5.16 -14.46 2.98
CA ARG A 339 -4.96 -14.27 4.41
C ARG A 339 -4.88 -12.78 4.66
N LEU A 340 -5.91 -12.21 5.24
CA LEU A 340 -5.98 -10.78 5.51
C LEU A 340 -5.63 -10.51 6.96
N VAL A 341 -4.55 -9.77 7.19
CA VAL A 341 -4.12 -9.29 8.50
C VAL A 341 -4.59 -7.85 8.64
N SER A 342 -5.39 -7.53 9.65
CA SER A 342 -5.90 -6.17 9.79
C SER A 342 -4.80 -5.17 10.16
N LEU A 343 -4.94 -3.97 9.60
CA LEU A 343 -4.14 -2.78 9.89
C LEU A 343 -4.94 -1.71 10.64
N GLY A 344 -6.23 -1.98 10.89
CA GLY A 344 -7.15 -1.11 11.61
C GLY A 344 -8.35 -0.67 10.79
N MET A 345 -9.14 0.22 11.38
CA MET A 345 -10.33 0.76 10.75
C MET A 345 -10.50 2.25 11.05
N ARG A 346 -11.33 2.90 10.24
CA ARG A 346 -11.82 4.26 10.46
C ARG A 346 -13.32 4.31 10.26
N CYS A 347 -14.03 4.85 11.24
CA CYS A 347 -15.44 5.17 11.13
C CYS A 347 -15.62 6.60 10.60
N TRP A 348 -16.67 6.82 9.82
CA TRP A 348 -17.03 8.13 9.28
C TRP A 348 -18.54 8.34 9.28
N GLN A 349 -18.96 9.60 9.21
CA GLN A 349 -20.37 9.98 9.09
C GLN A 349 -20.52 11.24 8.25
N ASP A 350 -21.65 11.41 7.61
CA ASP A 350 -22.07 12.62 6.94
C ASP A 350 -23.52 12.95 7.34
N ILE A 351 -24.19 13.87 6.63
CA ILE A 351 -25.56 14.28 6.93
C ILE A 351 -26.57 13.12 6.75
N GLU A 352 -26.37 12.25 5.76
CA GLU A 352 -27.33 11.21 5.35
C GLU A 352 -26.89 9.79 5.71
N GLN A 353 -25.59 9.56 5.78
CA GLN A 353 -24.97 8.26 5.91
C GLN A 353 -23.92 8.22 7.02
N TYR A 354 -23.61 7.00 7.43
CA TYR A 354 -22.40 6.72 8.17
C TYR A 354 -21.82 5.40 7.70
N GLY A 355 -20.53 5.22 7.94
CA GLY A 355 -19.85 4.06 7.44
C GLY A 355 -18.52 3.80 8.11
N LEU A 356 -17.82 2.85 7.54
CA LEU A 356 -16.49 2.47 7.98
C LEU A 356 -15.62 2.05 6.80
N ARG A 357 -14.32 2.10 7.04
CA ARG A 357 -13.30 1.50 6.18
C ARG A 357 -12.35 0.68 7.06
N ILE A 358 -12.12 -0.58 6.69
CA ILE A 358 -11.14 -1.46 7.36
C ILE A 358 -10.01 -1.74 6.38
N TRP A 359 -8.77 -1.61 6.83
CA TRP A 359 -7.58 -1.93 6.04
C TRP A 359 -7.01 -3.28 6.44
N PHE A 360 -6.55 -4.01 5.45
CA PHE A 360 -5.91 -5.30 5.58
C PHE A 360 -4.64 -5.32 4.75
N THR A 361 -3.65 -6.08 5.19
CA THR A 361 -2.56 -6.53 4.33
C THR A 361 -2.72 -8.02 4.08
N ASP A 362 -2.37 -8.45 2.88
CA ASP A 362 -2.07 -9.84 2.63
C ASP A 362 -0.56 -10.08 2.89
N PRO A 363 -0.15 -10.89 3.89
CA PRO A 363 1.26 -11.16 4.16
C PRO A 363 2.00 -11.82 2.98
N ASP A 364 1.27 -12.57 2.15
CA ASP A 364 1.84 -13.33 1.05
C ASP A 364 2.20 -12.44 -0.15
N THR A 365 1.55 -11.28 -0.28
CA THR A 365 1.80 -10.32 -1.37
C THR A 365 2.37 -8.99 -0.87
N GLY A 366 2.09 -8.61 0.37
CA GLY A 366 2.37 -7.28 0.92
C GLY A 366 1.39 -6.21 0.41
N SER A 367 0.37 -6.59 -0.36
CA SER A 367 -0.65 -5.68 -0.87
C SER A 367 -1.58 -5.24 0.25
N ILE A 368 -1.83 -3.93 0.34
CA ILE A 368 -2.84 -3.36 1.23
C ILE A 368 -4.17 -3.29 0.51
N LEU A 369 -5.19 -3.88 1.11
CA LEU A 369 -6.57 -3.90 0.64
C LEU A 369 -7.47 -3.19 1.64
N HIS A 370 -8.59 -2.66 1.19
CA HIS A 370 -9.56 -2.02 2.08
C HIS A 370 -10.98 -2.50 1.83
N LEU A 371 -11.78 -2.58 2.90
CA LEU A 371 -13.20 -2.92 2.84
C LEU A 371 -14.00 -1.69 3.30
N SER A 372 -14.92 -1.20 2.47
CA SER A 372 -15.78 -0.07 2.82
C SER A 372 -17.26 -0.46 2.84
N ARG A 373 -18.01 0.06 3.82
CA ARG A 373 -19.47 -0.12 3.97
C ARG A 373 -20.09 1.15 4.55
N SER A 374 -21.29 1.47 4.10
CA SER A 374 -22.10 2.58 4.62
C SER A 374 -23.57 2.16 4.83
N TRP A 375 -24.26 2.93 5.67
CA TRP A 375 -25.65 2.78 6.08
C TRP A 375 -26.30 4.14 6.28
N GLN A 376 -27.62 4.19 6.46
CA GLN A 376 -28.35 5.43 6.73
C GLN A 376 -28.04 5.97 8.13
N ARG A 377 -27.82 7.28 8.24
CA ARG A 377 -27.47 8.00 9.49
C ARG A 377 -28.44 7.73 10.64
N SER A 378 -29.73 7.57 10.34
CA SER A 378 -30.79 7.24 11.32
C SER A 378 -30.55 5.94 12.08
N GLU A 379 -29.78 5.01 11.51
CA GLU A 379 -29.50 3.71 12.13
C GLU A 379 -28.26 3.73 13.06
N GLN A 380 -27.55 4.86 13.18
CA GLN A 380 -26.27 4.92 13.93
C GLN A 380 -26.44 4.68 15.44
N GLU A 381 -27.45 5.30 16.06
CA GLU A 381 -27.65 5.20 17.51
C GLU A 381 -27.92 3.76 17.96
N ASN A 382 -28.69 3.01 17.16
CA ASN A 382 -29.04 1.62 17.46
C ASN A 382 -27.95 0.62 17.06
N SER A 383 -27.09 0.97 16.11
CA SER A 383 -26.10 0.05 15.55
C SER A 383 -24.83 0.76 15.11
N PRO A 384 -23.99 1.23 16.06
CA PRO A 384 -22.73 1.90 15.74
C PRO A 384 -21.87 1.13 14.74
N ALA A 385 -21.14 1.84 13.86
CA ALA A 385 -20.36 1.23 12.79
C ALA A 385 -19.41 0.12 13.28
N ALA A 386 -18.74 0.35 14.42
CA ALA A 386 -17.85 -0.62 15.05
C ALA A 386 -18.52 -1.95 15.44
N THR A 387 -19.81 -1.95 15.78
CA THR A 387 -20.55 -3.13 16.24
C THR A 387 -21.41 -3.76 15.15
N ARG A 388 -21.51 -3.11 13.97
CA ARG A 388 -22.20 -3.65 12.79
C ARG A 388 -21.63 -5.00 12.40
N ARG A 389 -22.52 -5.94 12.09
CA ARG A 389 -22.13 -7.22 11.52
C ARG A 389 -21.85 -7.06 10.03
N LEU A 390 -20.61 -7.33 9.66
CA LEU A 390 -20.17 -7.49 8.28
C LEU A 390 -20.05 -8.98 8.01
N PHE A 391 -20.92 -9.49 7.13
CA PHE A 391 -21.07 -10.91 6.87
C PHE A 391 -21.45 -11.68 8.15
N SER A 392 -20.49 -12.35 8.79
CA SER A 392 -20.69 -13.17 9.99
C SER A 392 -20.04 -12.57 11.25
N PHE A 393 -19.27 -11.48 11.13
CA PHE A 393 -18.44 -10.94 12.23
C PHE A 393 -18.74 -9.47 12.46
N GLN A 394 -18.52 -8.99 13.69
CA GLN A 394 -18.59 -7.55 13.97
C GLN A 394 -17.40 -6.82 13.34
N ALA A 395 -17.61 -5.59 12.90
CA ALA A 395 -16.57 -4.78 12.28
C ALA A 395 -15.33 -4.61 13.18
N GLY A 396 -15.53 -4.37 14.48
CA GLY A 396 -14.42 -4.28 15.45
C GLY A 396 -13.59 -5.57 15.55
N ALA A 397 -14.23 -6.74 15.45
CA ALA A 397 -13.53 -8.02 15.44
C ALA A 397 -12.70 -8.21 14.16
N LEU A 398 -13.19 -7.71 13.02
CA LEU A 398 -12.44 -7.72 11.76
C LEU A 398 -11.24 -6.75 11.81
N ALA A 399 -11.44 -5.56 12.40
CA ALA A 399 -10.39 -4.54 12.54
C ALA A 399 -9.27 -4.92 13.54
N GLY A 400 -9.58 -5.80 14.50
CA GLY A 400 -8.62 -6.35 15.45
C GLY A 400 -8.24 -7.81 15.16
N GLY A 401 -8.44 -8.29 13.94
CA GLY A 401 -8.36 -9.71 13.61
C GLY A 401 -7.57 -10.06 12.36
N GLN A 402 -7.43 -11.37 12.14
CA GLN A 402 -6.99 -12.00 10.90
C GLN A 402 -8.16 -12.76 10.29
N ILE A 403 -8.32 -12.63 8.98
CA ILE A 403 -9.41 -13.21 8.23
C ILE A 403 -8.82 -14.14 7.17
N VAL A 404 -9.41 -15.32 7.02
CA VAL A 404 -9.17 -16.18 5.85
C VAL A 404 -10.40 -16.14 4.97
N SER A 405 -10.21 -15.79 3.70
CA SER A 405 -11.27 -15.74 2.70
C SER A 405 -10.98 -16.71 1.56
N GLN A 406 -12.02 -17.43 1.13
CA GLN A 406 -12.03 -18.19 -0.11
C GLN A 406 -12.75 -17.36 -1.18
N ALA A 407 -12.00 -16.98 -2.19
CA ALA A 407 -12.38 -16.13 -3.30
C ALA A 407 -12.81 -14.69 -2.92
N ALA A 408 -12.09 -13.71 -3.46
CA ALA A 408 -12.49 -12.31 -3.42
C ALA A 408 -12.25 -11.66 -4.78
N LYS A 409 -12.79 -10.46 -4.97
CA LYS A 409 -12.31 -9.59 -6.03
C LYS A 409 -11.62 -8.38 -5.40
N ARG A 410 -10.65 -7.85 -6.11
CA ARG A 410 -9.98 -6.60 -5.79
C ARG A 410 -10.20 -5.63 -6.93
N SER A 411 -10.63 -4.42 -6.62
CA SER A 411 -10.67 -3.32 -7.58
C SER A 411 -9.27 -2.75 -7.83
N ALA A 412 -9.13 -1.92 -8.86
CA ALA A 412 -7.87 -1.26 -9.17
C ALA A 412 -7.36 -0.34 -8.05
N ASP A 413 -8.21 0.25 -7.21
CA ASP A 413 -7.83 1.08 -6.06
C ASP A 413 -7.62 0.27 -4.76
N GLY A 414 -7.68 -1.05 -4.84
CA GLY A 414 -7.43 -1.94 -3.70
C GLY A 414 -8.66 -2.20 -2.81
N GLU A 415 -9.86 -1.84 -3.25
CA GLU A 415 -11.10 -2.22 -2.55
C GLU A 415 -11.33 -3.74 -2.67
N LEU A 416 -11.60 -4.36 -1.52
CA LEU A 416 -11.95 -5.76 -1.40
C LEU A 416 -13.45 -5.96 -1.61
N LEU A 417 -13.79 -6.50 -2.78
CA LEU A 417 -15.15 -6.86 -3.16
C LEU A 417 -15.41 -8.32 -2.82
N LEU A 418 -16.07 -8.54 -1.68
CA LEU A 418 -16.54 -9.85 -1.24
C LEU A 418 -18.00 -10.05 -1.70
N ALA A 419 -18.25 -11.15 -2.41
CA ALA A 419 -19.61 -11.52 -2.81
C ALA A 419 -20.49 -11.81 -1.58
N THR A 420 -21.77 -11.47 -1.63
CA THR A 420 -22.74 -11.68 -0.55
C THR A 420 -22.90 -13.15 -0.11
N ARG A 421 -22.53 -14.11 -0.96
CA ARG A 421 -22.53 -15.55 -0.64
C ARG A 421 -21.20 -16.07 -0.09
N ASN A 422 -20.11 -15.29 -0.20
CA ASN A 422 -18.80 -15.71 0.28
C ASN A 422 -18.76 -15.48 1.80
N ARG A 423 -18.78 -16.56 2.56
CA ARG A 423 -18.60 -16.52 4.01
C ARG A 423 -17.11 -16.37 4.30
N LEU A 424 -16.75 -15.33 5.05
CA LEU A 424 -15.44 -15.28 5.71
C LEU A 424 -15.32 -16.54 6.57
N SER A 425 -14.27 -17.33 6.35
CA SER A 425 -14.19 -18.69 6.89
C SER A 425 -13.98 -18.70 8.40
N SER A 426 -13.19 -17.74 8.89
CA SER A 426 -12.93 -17.54 10.31
C SER A 426 -12.34 -16.14 10.56
N VAL A 427 -12.50 -15.65 11.79
CA VAL A 427 -11.78 -14.49 12.32
C VAL A 427 -11.03 -14.95 13.56
N VAL A 428 -9.72 -14.72 13.57
CA VAL A 428 -8.85 -15.00 14.72
C VAL A 428 -8.34 -13.67 15.26
N PRO A 429 -8.26 -13.47 16.59
CA PRO A 429 -7.68 -12.26 17.16
C PRO A 429 -6.28 -12.00 16.60
N LEU A 430 -5.98 -10.72 16.34
CA LEU A 430 -4.69 -10.32 15.81
C LEU A 430 -3.61 -10.45 16.91
N SER A 431 -2.62 -11.29 16.64
CA SER A 431 -1.47 -11.54 17.52
C SER A 431 -0.26 -10.69 17.12
N PRO A 432 0.65 -10.33 18.05
CA PRO A 432 1.88 -9.61 17.73
C PRO A 432 2.72 -10.28 16.63
N ASP A 433 2.85 -11.62 16.67
CA ASP A 433 3.54 -12.42 15.64
C ASP A 433 3.08 -12.09 14.21
N ALA A 434 1.80 -11.74 14.03
CA ALA A 434 1.22 -11.53 12.71
C ALA A 434 1.80 -10.32 12.00
N TRP A 435 2.09 -9.25 12.76
CA TRP A 435 2.75 -8.06 12.26
C TRP A 435 4.27 -8.24 12.20
N GLN A 436 4.86 -9.03 13.10
CA GLN A 436 6.30 -9.32 13.07
C GLN A 436 6.73 -10.07 11.80
N MET A 437 5.83 -10.90 11.24
CA MET A 437 6.06 -11.59 9.97
C MET A 437 6.00 -10.68 8.73
N LEU A 438 5.53 -9.43 8.89
CA LEU A 438 5.49 -8.46 7.79
C LEU A 438 6.85 -7.77 7.66
N SER A 439 7.29 -7.56 6.42
CA SER A 439 8.54 -6.90 6.07
C SER A 439 8.32 -5.47 5.59
N ALA A 440 9.43 -4.76 5.30
CA ALA A 440 9.39 -3.50 4.57
C ALA A 440 8.69 -3.69 3.21
N PRO A 441 8.00 -2.67 2.67
CA PRO A 441 7.94 -1.29 3.18
C PRO A 441 6.85 -1.06 4.25
N LEU A 442 5.92 -1.99 4.46
CA LEU A 442 4.76 -1.81 5.35
C LEU A 442 5.18 -1.74 6.83
N ARG A 443 6.04 -2.65 7.27
CA ARG A 443 6.63 -2.60 8.60
C ARG A 443 8.04 -2.02 8.50
N GLN A 444 8.28 -0.95 9.25
CA GLN A 444 9.59 -0.31 9.34
C GLN A 444 10.23 -0.62 10.69
N PRO A 445 11.57 -0.77 10.76
CA PRO A 445 12.26 -1.08 12.01
C PRO A 445 12.23 0.09 13.02
N GLY A 446 11.88 1.30 12.57
CA GLY A 446 11.79 2.49 13.39
C GLY A 446 11.50 3.72 12.54
N ILE A 447 11.36 4.87 13.22
CA ILE A 447 11.03 6.13 12.58
C ILE A 447 12.12 6.63 11.62
N VAL A 448 13.40 6.39 11.95
CA VAL A 448 14.54 6.80 11.14
C VAL A 448 14.51 6.10 9.77
N ALA A 449 14.31 4.79 9.77
CA ALA A 449 14.19 4.00 8.53
C ALA A 449 12.96 4.40 7.70
N LEU A 450 11.83 4.65 8.36
CA LEU A 450 10.63 5.15 7.66
C LEU A 450 10.89 6.52 7.01
N ARG A 451 11.57 7.44 7.70
CA ARG A 451 11.92 8.75 7.16
C ARG A 451 12.77 8.62 5.91
N GLU A 452 13.77 7.73 5.94
CA GLU A 452 14.63 7.48 4.78
C GLU A 452 13.85 6.84 3.62
N TYR A 453 12.99 5.86 3.91
CA TYR A 453 12.10 5.27 2.91
C TYR A 453 11.19 6.31 2.24
N LEU A 454 10.59 7.22 3.03
CA LEU A 454 9.71 8.27 2.50
C LEU A 454 10.48 9.30 1.66
N ARG A 455 11.76 9.56 1.94
CA ARG A 455 12.62 10.46 1.15
C ARG A 455 12.95 9.91 -0.24
N GLN A 456 13.18 8.60 -0.32
CA GLN A 456 13.51 7.92 -1.58
C GLN A 456 12.28 7.70 -2.46
N ARG A 457 11.09 7.98 -1.93
CA ARG A 457 9.83 7.67 -2.59
C ARG A 457 9.54 8.62 -3.76
N PRO A 458 9.04 8.09 -4.91
CA PRO A 458 8.56 8.93 -5.99
C PRO A 458 7.44 9.89 -5.53
N PRO A 459 7.32 11.08 -6.15
CA PRO A 459 6.22 12.00 -5.88
C PRO A 459 4.85 11.35 -6.01
N ALA A 460 3.91 11.70 -5.14
CA ALA A 460 2.58 11.06 -5.07
C ALA A 460 1.81 11.06 -6.40
N CYS A 461 1.99 12.10 -7.22
CA CYS A 461 1.30 12.22 -8.51
C CYS A 461 1.67 11.14 -9.54
N ILE A 462 2.83 10.49 -9.41
CA ILE A 462 3.25 9.42 -10.34
C ILE A 462 3.11 8.02 -9.77
N ARG A 463 2.76 7.88 -8.48
CA ARG A 463 2.63 6.57 -7.84
C ARG A 463 1.34 5.84 -8.26
N PRO A 464 1.34 4.51 -8.24
CA PRO A 464 0.13 3.70 -8.35
C PRO A 464 -0.88 4.03 -7.24
N LEU A 465 -2.17 4.04 -7.56
CA LEU A 465 -3.25 4.33 -6.60
C LEU A 465 -3.82 3.08 -5.92
N ASN A 466 -3.35 1.90 -6.31
CA ASN A 466 -3.74 0.62 -5.70
C ASN A 466 -3.08 0.36 -4.35
N GLN A 467 -2.19 1.25 -3.91
CA GLN A 467 -1.47 1.15 -2.65
C GLN A 467 -2.00 2.21 -1.68
N VAL A 468 -2.29 1.77 -0.45
CA VAL A 468 -2.51 2.72 0.64
C VAL A 468 -1.14 3.23 1.06
N ASP A 469 -0.78 4.35 0.47
CA ASP A 469 0.58 4.87 0.43
C ASP A 469 1.20 5.23 1.78
N ASN A 470 0.37 5.62 2.74
CA ASN A 470 0.85 6.26 3.97
C ASN A 470 0.53 5.43 5.23
N LEU A 471 0.15 4.16 5.08
CA LEU A 471 -0.17 3.29 6.21
C LEU A 471 1.04 2.42 6.56
N PHE A 472 1.54 2.54 7.78
CA PHE A 472 2.76 1.85 8.23
C PHE A 472 2.59 1.23 9.62
N ILE A 473 3.44 0.24 9.90
CA ILE A 473 3.60 -0.37 11.22
C ILE A 473 4.97 0.02 11.78
N LEU A 474 4.98 0.63 12.97
CA LEU A 474 6.18 1.07 13.68
C LEU A 474 6.25 0.43 15.07
N PRO A 475 7.46 0.11 15.58
CA PRO A 475 7.64 -0.29 16.96
C PRO A 475 7.44 0.90 17.90
N VAL A 476 6.98 0.59 19.11
CA VAL A 476 6.86 1.52 20.23
C VAL A 476 7.62 0.91 21.39
N ALA A 477 8.68 1.58 21.84
CA ALA A 477 9.51 1.11 22.96
C ALA A 477 9.06 1.75 24.27
N GLU A 478 8.89 3.07 24.28
CA GLU A 478 8.56 3.85 25.47
C GLU A 478 7.76 5.09 25.09
N CYS A 479 6.83 5.50 25.97
CA CYS A 479 6.12 6.77 25.86
C CYS A 479 6.82 7.83 26.72
N ILE A 480 7.34 8.88 26.08
CA ILE A 480 8.11 9.96 26.70
C ILE A 480 7.16 11.00 27.30
N SER A 481 6.12 11.36 26.55
CA SER A 481 5.19 12.41 26.90
C SER A 481 3.82 12.15 26.25
N LEU A 482 2.75 12.58 26.92
CA LEU A 482 1.37 12.36 26.53
C LEU A 482 0.50 13.53 27.01
N GLY A 483 -0.36 14.07 26.16
CA GLY A 483 -1.20 15.19 26.55
C GLY A 483 -2.30 15.53 25.57
N TRP A 484 -3.41 16.00 26.14
CA TRP A 484 -4.60 16.45 25.42
C TRP A 484 -4.56 17.97 25.19
N ASP A 485 -4.61 18.35 23.93
CA ASP A 485 -4.82 19.73 23.49
C ASP A 485 -6.33 19.98 23.32
N SER A 486 -6.92 20.76 24.23
CA SER A 486 -8.34 21.08 24.22
C SER A 486 -8.74 22.01 23.07
N SER A 487 -7.79 22.80 22.52
CA SER A 487 -8.04 23.72 21.42
C SER A 487 -8.10 22.98 20.08
N ARG A 488 -7.17 22.05 19.85
CA ARG A 488 -7.16 21.18 18.67
C ARG A 488 -8.04 19.94 18.82
N GLN A 489 -8.57 19.70 20.03
CA GLN A 489 -9.26 18.46 20.38
C GLN A 489 -8.49 17.22 19.94
N THR A 490 -7.20 17.19 20.26
CA THR A 490 -6.26 16.17 19.78
C THR A 490 -5.41 15.67 20.95
N LEU A 491 -5.20 14.34 21.01
CA LEU A 491 -4.25 13.72 21.93
C LEU A 491 -2.93 13.50 21.20
N ASP A 492 -1.88 14.08 21.75
CA ASP A 492 -0.53 13.95 21.22
C ASP A 492 0.35 13.17 22.20
N ALA A 493 1.22 12.34 21.66
CA ALA A 493 2.23 11.61 22.42
C ALA A 493 3.56 11.57 21.67
N GLN A 494 4.67 11.61 22.40
CA GLN A 494 5.99 11.33 21.85
C GLN A 494 6.44 9.97 22.35
N VAL A 495 6.82 9.09 21.42
CA VAL A 495 7.24 7.73 21.73
C VAL A 495 8.58 7.41 21.08
N ILE A 496 9.37 6.56 21.72
CA ILE A 496 10.61 6.02 21.13
C ILE A 496 10.25 4.91 20.13
N SER A 497 10.70 5.03 18.88
CA SER A 497 10.41 4.10 17.79
C SER A 497 11.66 3.63 17.05
N GLY A 498 12.18 2.48 17.48
CA GLY A 498 13.37 1.85 16.91
C GLY A 498 14.68 2.42 17.46
N GLU A 499 15.80 1.99 16.87
CA GLU A 499 17.14 2.41 17.26
C GLU A 499 17.62 3.62 16.45
N GLY A 500 18.62 4.34 16.98
CA GLY A 500 19.25 5.49 16.32
C GLY A 500 18.99 6.83 17.02
N GLU A 501 19.73 7.84 16.59
CA GLU A 501 19.49 9.24 16.96
C GLU A 501 18.21 9.74 16.25
N ASP A 502 17.49 10.68 16.88
CA ASP A 502 16.18 11.20 16.40
C ASP A 502 15.11 10.13 16.14
N ASN A 503 15.07 9.14 17.03
CA ASN A 503 14.11 8.03 17.01
C ASN A 503 12.76 8.34 17.70
N VAL A 504 12.47 9.61 17.96
CA VAL A 504 11.18 10.05 18.52
C VAL A 504 10.13 10.11 17.42
N LEU A 505 9.06 9.34 17.61
CA LEU A 505 7.85 9.33 16.80
C LEU A 505 6.75 10.12 17.52
N THR A 506 6.12 11.05 16.79
CA THR A 506 4.93 11.75 17.27
C THR A 506 3.68 10.95 16.89
N LEU A 507 2.88 10.57 17.88
CA LEU A 507 1.54 10.02 17.71
C LEU A 507 0.53 11.14 17.92
N SER A 508 -0.40 11.32 16.98
CA SER A 508 -1.42 12.37 17.08
C SER A 508 -2.79 11.83 16.68
N LEU A 509 -3.75 11.86 17.60
CA LEU A 509 -5.10 11.33 17.38
C LEU A 509 -6.17 12.40 17.66
N PRO A 510 -6.82 12.94 16.62
CA PRO A 510 -7.91 13.89 16.80
C PRO A 510 -9.17 13.19 17.32
N ALA A 511 -9.92 13.86 18.20
CA ALA A 511 -11.21 13.37 18.64
C ALA A 511 -12.20 13.31 17.48
N SER A 512 -13.03 12.26 17.49
CA SER A 512 -14.00 11.98 16.45
C SER A 512 -15.32 11.60 17.07
N ALA A 513 -16.41 12.22 16.61
CA ALA A 513 -17.76 11.82 16.99
C ALA A 513 -18.11 10.40 16.51
N CYS A 514 -17.41 9.87 15.49
CA CYS A 514 -17.62 8.51 15.00
C CYS A 514 -16.93 7.45 15.86
N SER A 515 -15.94 7.84 16.65
CA SER A 515 -15.15 6.97 17.53
C SER A 515 -14.84 7.69 18.85
N PRO A 516 -15.85 7.98 19.68
CA PRO A 516 -15.73 8.90 20.81
C PRO A 516 -14.70 8.46 21.86
N PHE A 517 -14.49 7.15 22.02
CA PHE A 517 -13.61 6.59 23.04
C PHE A 517 -12.20 6.22 22.52
N ALA A 518 -11.90 6.47 21.24
CA ALA A 518 -10.61 6.12 20.64
C ALA A 518 -9.45 6.86 21.33
N VAL A 519 -9.66 8.13 21.66
CA VAL A 519 -8.66 9.00 22.31
C VAL A 519 -8.38 8.54 23.74
N GLU A 520 -9.43 8.27 24.52
CA GLU A 520 -9.30 7.74 25.89
C GLU A 520 -8.59 6.38 25.89
N ARG A 521 -8.92 5.50 24.93
CA ARG A 521 -8.26 4.20 24.79
C ARG A 521 -6.78 4.36 24.48
N MET A 522 -6.40 5.23 23.56
CA MET A 522 -4.99 5.51 23.25
C MET A 522 -4.24 6.01 24.49
N ALA A 523 -4.81 6.97 25.23
CA ALA A 523 -4.19 7.50 26.44
C ALA A 523 -3.96 6.40 27.49
N ALA A 524 -4.98 5.56 27.74
CA ALA A 524 -4.88 4.46 28.69
C ALA A 524 -3.81 3.42 28.29
N LEU A 525 -3.71 3.10 26.99
CA LEU A 525 -2.71 2.15 26.48
C LEU A 525 -1.28 2.67 26.60
N LEU A 526 -1.07 3.99 26.51
CA LEU A 526 0.26 4.59 26.66
C LEU A 526 0.68 4.79 28.12
N GLN A 527 -0.27 4.78 29.06
CA GLN A 527 -0.01 4.91 30.50
C GLN A 527 0.14 3.58 31.22
N GLN A 528 -0.33 2.47 30.65
CA GLN A 528 -0.26 1.15 31.29
C GLN A 528 1.18 0.59 31.29
N THR A 529 1.58 -0.01 32.41
CA THR A 529 2.92 -0.59 32.60
C THR A 529 2.95 -2.12 32.50
N ASP A 530 1.85 -2.79 32.82
CA ASP A 530 1.80 -4.27 32.89
C ASP A 530 1.86 -4.94 31.51
N ASP A 531 1.19 -4.35 30.51
CA ASP A 531 1.14 -4.84 29.12
C ASP A 531 1.41 -3.70 28.13
N PRO A 532 2.66 -3.20 28.03
CA PRO A 532 2.97 -2.01 27.26
C PRO A 532 2.73 -2.21 25.77
N VAL A 533 2.44 -1.12 25.08
CA VAL A 533 2.33 -1.09 23.62
C VAL A 533 3.70 -1.41 23.01
N SER A 534 3.70 -2.29 22.01
CA SER A 534 4.89 -2.80 21.34
C SER A 534 4.95 -2.39 19.86
N LEU A 535 3.79 -2.31 19.20
CA LEU A 535 3.67 -1.92 17.80
C LEU A 535 2.45 -1.01 17.61
N VAL A 536 2.53 -0.10 16.65
CA VAL A 536 1.42 0.76 16.24
C VAL A 536 1.27 0.72 14.73
N SER A 537 0.03 0.57 14.25
CA SER A 537 -0.35 0.75 12.85
C SER A 537 -1.08 2.07 12.70
N GLY A 538 -0.74 2.88 11.70
CA GLY A 538 -1.42 4.15 11.47
C GLY A 538 -0.99 4.89 10.22
N PHE A 539 -1.71 5.96 9.93
CA PHE A 539 -1.42 6.82 8.78
C PHE A 539 -0.35 7.83 9.13
N VAL A 540 0.63 7.96 8.26
CA VAL A 540 1.77 8.83 8.46
C VAL A 540 1.63 10.09 7.61
N SER A 541 1.91 11.23 8.21
CA SER A 541 1.94 12.54 7.55
C SER A 541 3.09 13.38 8.12
N PHE A 542 3.44 14.44 7.40
CA PHE A 542 4.35 15.46 7.93
C PHE A 542 3.52 16.58 8.53
N VAL A 543 3.63 16.78 9.84
CA VAL A 543 2.97 17.85 10.59
C VAL A 543 4.07 18.62 11.32
N GLU A 544 4.13 19.93 11.15
CA GLU A 544 5.16 20.78 11.79
C GLU A 544 6.61 20.40 11.41
N GLY A 545 6.81 19.82 10.22
CA GLY A 545 8.10 19.31 9.79
C GLY A 545 8.55 18.05 10.54
N GLN A 546 7.71 17.48 11.39
CA GLN A 546 7.93 16.19 12.03
C GLN A 546 7.06 15.13 11.38
N LEU A 547 7.54 13.89 11.40
CA LEU A 547 6.77 12.77 10.93
C LEU A 547 5.84 12.32 12.04
N THR A 548 4.54 12.44 11.78
CA THR A 548 3.47 12.16 12.74
C THR A 548 2.66 10.96 12.25
N LEU A 549 2.32 10.06 13.17
CA LEU A 549 1.48 8.90 12.90
C LEU A 549 0.13 9.08 13.60
N GLU A 550 -0.96 9.00 12.84
CA GLU A 550 -2.32 8.90 13.36
C GLU A 550 -2.66 7.42 13.63
N PRO A 551 -2.71 6.99 14.91
CA PRO A 551 -2.86 5.58 15.24
C PRO A 551 -4.23 5.03 14.84
N ARG A 552 -4.24 3.79 14.33
CA ARG A 552 -5.46 3.02 14.02
C ARG A 552 -5.58 1.78 14.88
N VAL A 553 -4.47 1.05 15.04
CA VAL A 553 -4.37 -0.11 15.93
C VAL A 553 -3.12 0.01 16.77
N MET A 554 -3.26 -0.23 18.07
CA MET A 554 -2.15 -0.32 19.01
C MET A 554 -2.04 -1.76 19.51
N MET A 555 -0.87 -2.36 19.37
CA MET A 555 -0.60 -3.75 19.72
C MET A 555 0.15 -3.80 21.04
N THR A 556 -0.40 -4.46 22.05
CA THR A 556 0.31 -4.79 23.29
C THR A 556 1.00 -6.16 23.14
N LYS A 557 1.66 -6.65 24.19
CA LYS A 557 2.27 -8.00 24.14
C LYS A 557 1.21 -9.10 24.09
N THR A 558 0.00 -8.82 24.55
CA THR A 558 -1.08 -9.81 24.62
C THR A 558 -2.09 -9.73 23.48
N ARG A 559 -2.42 -8.53 22.99
CA ARG A 559 -3.51 -8.36 22.01
C ARG A 559 -3.44 -7.04 21.22
N ALA A 560 -4.19 -7.01 20.12
CA ALA A 560 -4.44 -5.81 19.35
C ALA A 560 -5.64 -4.99 19.86
N TRP A 561 -5.53 -3.68 19.79
CA TRP A 561 -6.60 -2.74 20.09
C TRP A 561 -6.87 -1.84 18.87
N ALA A 562 -7.98 -2.10 18.18
CA ALA A 562 -8.48 -1.19 17.15
C ALA A 562 -9.18 0.00 17.83
N LEU A 563 -8.60 1.19 17.74
CA LEU A 563 -9.02 2.35 18.54
C LEU A 563 -10.44 2.79 18.21
N ASP A 564 -10.78 2.84 16.92
CA ASP A 564 -12.12 3.18 16.45
C ASP A 564 -13.19 2.13 16.81
N ALA A 565 -12.78 0.96 17.33
CA ALA A 565 -13.69 -0.11 17.75
C ALA A 565 -14.09 0.00 19.22
N GLU A 566 -13.52 0.95 19.96
CA GLU A 566 -13.84 1.15 21.36
C GLU A 566 -15.27 1.69 21.54
N THR A 567 -16.07 0.99 22.34
CA THR A 567 -17.49 1.32 22.56
C THR A 567 -17.79 1.79 23.98
N ALA A 568 -16.81 1.80 24.87
CA ALA A 568 -16.99 2.17 26.26
C ALA A 568 -15.97 3.24 26.70
N PRO A 569 -16.34 4.15 27.62
CA PRO A 569 -15.40 5.05 28.26
C PRO A 569 -14.28 4.27 28.95
N VAL A 570 -13.06 4.81 28.91
CA VAL A 570 -11.87 4.12 29.42
C VAL A 570 -11.30 4.81 30.65
N ALA A 571 -10.82 6.05 30.47
CA ALA A 571 -10.09 6.79 31.49
C ALA A 571 -10.10 8.29 31.16
N PRO A 572 -9.95 9.17 32.17
CA PRO A 572 -9.84 10.61 31.92
C PRO A 572 -8.55 10.93 31.15
N LEU A 573 -8.61 11.96 30.30
CA LEU A 573 -7.47 12.40 29.49
C LEU A 573 -6.49 13.25 30.32
N PRO A 574 -5.17 13.07 30.14
CA PRO A 574 -4.17 13.95 30.74
C PRO A 574 -4.21 15.33 30.07
N SER A 575 -4.27 16.41 30.85
CA SER A 575 -4.23 17.78 30.30
C SER A 575 -2.79 18.27 30.22
N ALA A 576 -2.25 18.31 29.01
CA ALA A 576 -0.93 18.88 28.70
C ALA A 576 -0.83 19.17 27.19
N SER A 577 -0.16 20.26 26.81
CA SER A 577 0.30 20.43 25.43
C SER A 577 1.71 19.85 25.32
N VAL A 578 1.91 18.95 24.36
CA VAL A 578 3.14 18.15 24.23
C VAL A 578 3.94 18.48 22.96
N LEU A 579 3.27 19.06 21.95
CA LEU A 579 3.92 19.41 20.70
C LEU A 579 4.70 20.73 20.82
N PRO A 580 5.84 20.85 20.11
CA PRO A 580 6.59 22.09 20.04
C PRO A 580 5.79 23.18 19.32
N VAL A 581 6.14 24.45 19.54
CA VAL A 581 5.54 25.56 18.79
C VAL A 581 6.05 25.51 17.34
N PRO A 582 5.17 25.54 16.32
CA PRO A 582 5.60 25.49 14.93
C PRO A 582 6.48 26.68 14.55
N SER A 583 7.55 26.42 13.80
CA SER A 583 8.48 27.45 13.31
C SER A 583 7.78 28.46 12.40
N THR A 584 8.34 29.67 12.28
CA THR A 584 7.81 30.71 11.38
C THR A 584 7.70 30.21 9.94
N ALA A 585 8.69 29.45 9.46
CA ALA A 585 8.68 28.85 8.12
C ALA A 585 7.49 27.88 7.95
N HIS A 586 7.21 27.05 8.95
CA HIS A 586 6.07 26.14 8.92
C HIS A 586 4.73 26.90 8.93
N GLN A 587 4.61 27.93 9.78
CA GLN A 587 3.42 28.77 9.83
C GLN A 587 3.12 29.45 8.48
N LEU A 588 4.15 29.89 7.76
CA LEU A 588 3.99 30.46 6.42
C LEU A 588 3.52 29.44 5.38
N LEU A 589 4.04 28.22 5.39
CA LEU A 589 3.56 27.16 4.50
C LEU A 589 2.10 26.79 4.82
N MET A 590 1.73 26.72 6.09
CA MET A 590 0.34 26.50 6.52
C MET A 590 -0.60 27.62 6.05
N ARG A 591 -0.18 28.88 6.15
CA ARG A 591 -0.93 30.03 5.61
C ARG A 591 -1.07 29.94 4.08
N CYS A 592 -0.02 29.53 3.37
CA CYS A 592 -0.09 29.34 1.92
C CYS A 592 -1.06 28.21 1.54
N GLN A 593 -1.03 27.08 2.25
CA GLN A 593 -1.97 25.99 2.02
C GLN A 593 -3.41 26.42 2.34
N ALA A 594 -3.63 27.19 3.41
CA ALA A 594 -4.93 27.74 3.77
C ALA A 594 -5.49 28.66 2.67
N LEU A 595 -4.67 29.55 2.09
CA LEU A 595 -5.07 30.39 0.95
C LEU A 595 -5.48 29.54 -0.25
N LEU A 596 -4.70 28.51 -0.60
CA LEU A 596 -5.02 27.61 -1.71
C LEU A 596 -6.30 26.80 -1.46
N ILE A 597 -6.53 26.35 -0.23
CA ILE A 597 -7.79 25.70 0.19
C ILE A 597 -8.96 26.66 0.04
N GLN A 598 -8.83 27.89 0.52
CA GLN A 598 -9.87 28.91 0.43
C GLN A 598 -10.22 29.21 -1.03
N LEU A 599 -9.21 29.31 -1.90
CA LEU A 599 -9.39 29.50 -3.34
C LEU A 599 -10.09 28.32 -4.00
N LEU A 600 -9.73 27.08 -3.65
CA LEU A 600 -10.40 25.88 -4.16
C LEU A 600 -11.86 25.80 -3.69
N HIS A 601 -12.14 26.17 -2.44
CA HIS A 601 -13.50 26.13 -1.88
C HIS A 601 -14.39 27.20 -2.50
N ASN A 602 -13.93 28.43 -2.55
CA ASN A 602 -14.78 29.57 -2.89
C ASN A 602 -14.70 29.95 -4.37
N GLY A 603 -13.62 29.58 -5.05
CA GLY A 603 -13.38 29.89 -6.45
C GLY A 603 -12.75 31.28 -6.63
N TRP A 604 -11.78 31.35 -7.55
CA TRP A 604 -11.08 32.61 -7.86
C TRP A 604 -12.03 33.74 -8.27
N ARG A 605 -13.06 33.43 -9.08
CA ARG A 605 -13.98 34.44 -9.64
C ARG A 605 -14.71 35.26 -8.59
N TYR A 606 -14.84 34.73 -7.38
CA TYR A 606 -15.59 35.35 -6.29
C TYR A 606 -14.69 36.03 -5.25
N GLN A 607 -13.36 35.86 -5.35
CA GLN A 607 -12.40 36.30 -4.33
C GLN A 607 -11.14 36.96 -4.92
N GLU A 608 -11.20 37.39 -6.19
CA GLU A 608 -10.02 37.86 -6.93
C GLU A 608 -9.22 38.95 -6.21
N GLN A 609 -9.86 40.05 -5.80
CA GLN A 609 -9.16 41.16 -5.14
C GLN A 609 -8.57 40.78 -3.78
N SER A 610 -9.31 40.05 -2.95
CA SER A 610 -8.83 39.61 -1.63
C SER A 610 -7.70 38.59 -1.76
N ALA A 611 -7.83 37.63 -2.69
CA ALA A 611 -6.84 36.61 -2.93
C ALA A 611 -5.52 37.18 -3.47
N ILE A 612 -5.59 38.20 -4.35
CA ILE A 612 -4.39 38.90 -4.83
C ILE A 612 -3.68 39.59 -3.66
N GLY A 613 -4.41 40.33 -2.83
CA GLY A 613 -3.82 41.02 -1.68
C GLY A 613 -3.16 40.06 -0.69
N GLU A 614 -3.83 38.96 -0.35
CA GLU A 614 -3.27 37.93 0.53
C GLU A 614 -2.06 37.22 -0.08
N ALA A 615 -2.10 36.90 -1.39
CA ALA A 615 -0.99 36.28 -2.10
C ALA A 615 0.25 37.18 -2.16
N GLU A 616 0.07 38.50 -2.38
CA GLU A 616 1.16 39.47 -2.39
C GLU A 616 1.82 39.59 -1.01
N LEU A 617 1.03 39.66 0.07
CA LEU A 617 1.55 39.67 1.44
C LEU A 617 2.33 38.38 1.76
N LEU A 618 1.76 37.22 1.44
CA LEU A 618 2.42 35.94 1.66
C LEU A 618 3.69 35.79 0.81
N ALA A 619 3.69 36.27 -0.44
CA ALA A 619 4.88 36.24 -1.29
C ALA A 619 6.04 37.05 -0.68
N ASN A 620 5.76 38.20 -0.08
CA ASN A 620 6.77 39.01 0.61
C ASN A 620 7.31 38.28 1.85
N ASP A 621 6.42 37.73 2.69
CA ASP A 621 6.80 36.96 3.89
C ASP A 621 7.66 35.73 3.52
N LEU A 622 7.26 35.00 2.48
CA LEU A 622 7.98 33.82 1.97
C LEU A 622 9.35 34.19 1.39
N THR A 623 9.45 35.33 0.71
CA THR A 623 10.74 35.84 0.19
C THR A 623 11.68 36.14 1.34
N ALA A 624 11.19 36.74 2.43
CA ALA A 624 12.00 37.07 3.61
C ALA A 624 12.57 35.82 4.30
N VAL A 625 11.85 34.69 4.25
CA VAL A 625 12.28 33.39 4.84
C VAL A 625 13.04 32.51 3.83
N GLY A 626 13.18 32.94 2.58
CA GLY A 626 13.99 32.26 1.55
C GLY A 626 13.23 31.29 0.63
N PHE A 627 11.89 31.26 0.68
CA PHE A 627 11.05 30.45 -0.22
C PHE A 627 10.78 31.15 -1.56
N TYR A 628 11.85 31.55 -2.27
CA TYR A 628 11.76 32.37 -3.49
C TYR A 628 10.87 31.77 -4.58
N ARG A 629 10.92 30.45 -4.79
CA ARG A 629 10.13 29.79 -5.83
C ARG A 629 8.63 29.81 -5.53
N LEU A 630 8.26 29.57 -4.26
CA LEU A 630 6.86 29.62 -3.84
C LEU A 630 6.33 31.06 -3.89
N ALA A 631 7.12 32.02 -3.43
CA ALA A 631 6.81 33.45 -3.53
C ALA A 631 6.59 33.89 -4.99
N HIS A 632 7.45 33.45 -5.91
CA HIS A 632 7.31 33.75 -7.33
C HIS A 632 5.99 33.20 -7.90
N VAL A 633 5.63 31.96 -7.57
CA VAL A 633 4.38 31.33 -8.02
C VAL A 633 3.14 32.08 -7.51
N LEU A 634 3.14 32.50 -6.23
CA LEU A 634 2.05 33.33 -5.70
C LEU A 634 1.95 34.69 -6.40
N GLY A 635 3.10 35.31 -6.70
CA GLY A 635 3.17 36.58 -7.43
C GLY A 635 2.61 36.50 -8.86
N GLN A 636 2.56 35.31 -9.47
CA GLN A 636 1.99 35.12 -10.81
C GLN A 636 0.46 35.28 -10.83
N PHE A 637 -0.24 35.11 -9.70
CA PHE A 637 -1.71 35.08 -9.65
C PHE A 637 -2.36 36.34 -10.27
N ARG A 638 -1.71 37.50 -10.10
CA ARG A 638 -2.18 38.80 -10.59
C ARG A 638 -2.05 38.99 -12.10
N ASN A 639 -0.98 38.48 -12.70
CA ASN A 639 -0.53 38.90 -14.04
C ASN A 639 -0.74 37.83 -15.12
N THR A 640 -1.23 36.65 -14.75
CA THR A 640 -1.43 35.54 -15.68
C THR A 640 -2.88 35.48 -16.17
N GLU A 641 -3.03 35.13 -17.45
CA GLU A 641 -4.32 34.69 -18.01
C GLU A 641 -4.86 33.46 -17.27
N SER A 642 -6.14 33.14 -17.49
CA SER A 642 -6.83 32.12 -16.72
C SER A 642 -6.15 30.75 -16.72
N GLU A 643 -5.55 30.31 -17.84
CA GLU A 643 -4.89 29.00 -17.93
C GLU A 643 -3.58 28.98 -17.15
N ALA A 644 -2.69 29.97 -17.38
CA ALA A 644 -1.44 30.11 -16.66
C ALA A 644 -1.64 30.32 -15.15
N ARG A 645 -2.75 30.96 -14.74
CA ARG A 645 -3.12 31.10 -13.32
C ARG A 645 -3.43 29.76 -12.66
N VAL A 646 -4.20 28.91 -13.34
CA VAL A 646 -4.54 27.56 -12.85
C VAL A 646 -3.29 26.71 -12.73
N GLU A 647 -2.37 26.83 -13.68
CA GLU A 647 -1.07 26.17 -13.60
C GLU A 647 -0.26 26.68 -12.40
N ALA A 648 -0.19 27.99 -12.17
CA ALA A 648 0.46 28.57 -10.99
C ALA A 648 -0.16 28.06 -9.69
N MET A 649 -1.50 27.98 -9.59
CA MET A 649 -2.18 27.43 -8.41
C MET A 649 -1.81 25.96 -8.17
N ASN A 650 -1.87 25.12 -9.21
CA ASN A 650 -1.48 23.71 -9.12
C ASN A 650 0.00 23.57 -8.71
N ASN A 651 0.90 24.38 -9.28
CA ASN A 651 2.31 24.39 -8.92
C ASN A 651 2.54 24.84 -7.47
N GLY A 652 1.77 25.82 -6.98
CA GLY A 652 1.80 26.26 -5.59
C GLY A 652 1.47 25.12 -4.62
N VAL A 653 0.44 24.32 -4.93
CA VAL A 653 0.11 23.12 -4.15
C VAL A 653 1.27 22.13 -4.12
N LEU A 654 1.82 21.79 -5.28
CA LEU A 654 2.90 20.80 -5.40
C LEU A 654 4.17 21.24 -4.65
N LEU A 655 4.51 22.54 -4.72
CA LEU A 655 5.64 23.09 -3.99
C LEU A 655 5.41 23.04 -2.47
N CYS A 656 4.24 23.42 -1.97
CA CYS A 656 3.91 23.29 -0.55
C CYS A 656 4.06 21.84 -0.07
N GLU A 657 3.54 20.88 -0.82
CA GLU A 657 3.64 19.44 -0.52
C GLU A 657 5.08 18.93 -0.48
N GLN A 658 5.96 19.46 -1.33
CA GLN A 658 7.40 19.10 -1.31
C GLN A 658 8.16 19.78 -0.17
N LEU A 659 7.77 20.99 0.22
CA LEU A 659 8.47 21.77 1.24
C LEU A 659 8.14 21.32 2.67
N PHE A 660 6.92 20.82 2.93
CA PHE A 660 6.54 20.34 4.27
C PHE A 660 7.50 19.26 4.82
N PRO A 661 7.88 18.21 4.06
CA PRO A 661 8.88 17.23 4.50
C PRO A 661 10.29 17.80 4.64
N MET A 662 10.66 18.83 3.87
CA MET A 662 12.02 19.40 3.86
C MET A 662 12.31 20.27 5.09
N LEU A 663 11.27 20.85 5.72
CA LEU A 663 11.43 21.69 6.92
C LEU A 663 12.02 20.94 8.13
N GLN A 664 12.02 19.61 8.13
CA GLN A 664 12.68 18.80 9.15
C GLN A 664 14.22 18.97 9.14
N GLN A 665 14.80 19.45 8.03
CA GLN A 665 16.24 19.37 7.78
C GLN A 665 17.08 20.50 8.40
N GLN A 666 16.46 21.49 9.05
CA GLN A 666 17.15 22.66 9.61
C GLN A 666 17.10 22.74 11.15
N GLY A 667 16.61 21.70 11.81
CA GLY A 667 16.53 21.58 13.28
C GLY A 667 17.78 20.98 13.87
#